data_AF-A0A674NPY2-F1
#
_entry.id   AF-A0A674NPY2-F1
#
_cell.length_a   1.000
_cell.length_b   1.000
_cell.length_c   1.000
_cell.angle_alpha   90.00
_cell.angle_beta   90.00
_cell.angle_gamma   90.00
#
_symmetry.space_group_name_H-M   'P 1'
#
loop_
_entity.id
_entity.type
_entity.pdbx_description
1 polymer ?
#
loop_
_entity_poly.entity_id
_entity_poly.type
_entity_poly.pdbx_seq_one_letter_code
_entity_poly.pdbx_strand_id
1 'polypeptide(L)'
;MTSVHESTLQYTGTGIVLLQFAFTNLLVTKWTIKANTFTTFRADRRAAAAEEGRALRPRPPQLDSDTSAQLTANAIETFSSRFAMASFVPQGPKPTDCVTKVALSVSCQNLLDKDHFSKSDPLCVLLLNTSGPHWCEVGRTEKIMNCLDPAFSKTFVIDYYFEVVQKLRFELYDIDSDNCNLQEADFLGELECTLGQIVSSKKLMRPLVMKDKRPAGKGSITIFAEERTDSRVVEFEVAARKLDKKDFFGKSDPFLEFYKQTGTGWQLAHRTEVVKNNLNPTWKPFRIPLQSLCGGDVEKPIKVDCFDHNNSGSHEIIGCFETNLAHIQQASATYAAEFDCINKKKKEKKKGYKNSGVIIVKKCSIVKEYTFLDFIMGGCQINFTIAIDFTGSNGDPRLPNSLHYINPQGYNEYLSAIWAVGNVIQDYDSDKMFPAFGFGAQIPPRMQVSHEFPINFNPSNPFCAGIEGVIQAYQQCLPQVKLYGPTNFSPIINHVAQFGKQAVHQQTASNYFVLLIITDGVITDMDETRSAIVNASSLPMSIIIVGVGGADFTAMEFLDGDDGILRSATGQAAMRDIVQFVPFRQFQNAPQEMLTQSVLAEIPGQVTSFFNTMKLKPPHGDTPVSDPPASAPPSDLSS
;
A
#
# COMPACT_ATOMS: atom_id res chain seq x y z
N MET A 1 -23.40 -5.63 63.14
CA MET A 1 -23.06 -4.31 63.69
C MET A 1 -21.55 -4.14 63.60
N THR A 2 -21.14 -2.96 63.13
CA THR A 2 -19.80 -2.36 63.05
C THR A 2 -18.74 -2.94 62.10
N SER A 3 -18.37 -2.07 61.15
CA SER A 3 -17.36 -2.15 60.08
C SER A 3 -15.94 -1.85 60.54
N VAL A 4 -14.92 -2.39 59.85
CA VAL A 4 -13.64 -1.71 59.60
C VAL A 4 -13.08 -2.12 58.22
N HIS A 5 -12.60 -1.12 57.47
CA HIS A 5 -12.00 -1.16 56.12
C HIS A 5 -10.71 -2.01 56.00
N GLU A 6 -10.51 -2.64 54.84
CA GLU A 6 -9.20 -3.05 54.32
C GLU A 6 -8.76 -2.10 53.19
N SER A 7 -7.52 -1.62 53.30
CA SER A 7 -6.88 -0.65 52.40
C SER A 7 -5.69 -1.29 51.68
N THR A 8 -5.58 -0.96 50.40
CA THR A 8 -4.54 -1.26 49.41
C THR A 8 -3.10 -1.03 49.87
N LEU A 9 -2.15 -1.89 49.45
CA LEU A 9 -0.71 -1.61 49.47
C LEU A 9 -0.08 -1.89 48.09
N GLN A 10 0.46 -0.82 47.52
CA GLN A 10 1.22 -0.75 46.27
C GLN A 10 2.65 -1.30 46.46
N TYR A 11 3.19 -2.03 45.47
CA TYR A 11 4.63 -2.28 45.35
C TYR A 11 5.23 -1.34 44.29
N THR A 12 6.27 -0.60 44.70
CA THR A 12 6.94 0.47 43.94
C THR A 12 8.26 0.02 43.32
N GLY A 13 8.37 0.19 42.00
CA GLY A 13 9.50 0.66 41.14
C GLY A 13 10.99 0.46 41.43
N THR A 14 11.46 -0.09 42.55
CA THR A 14 12.90 -0.08 42.89
C THR A 14 13.65 -1.37 42.55
N GLY A 15 12.95 -2.50 42.38
CA GLY A 15 13.56 -3.79 42.00
C GLY A 15 13.97 -3.90 40.52
N ILE A 16 13.30 -3.17 39.62
CA ILE A 16 13.55 -3.23 38.17
C ILE A 16 14.81 -2.42 37.79
N VAL A 17 15.07 -1.31 38.48
CA VAL A 17 16.22 -0.43 38.19
C VAL A 17 17.56 -1.10 38.48
N LEU A 18 17.64 -1.94 39.53
CA LEU A 18 18.86 -2.68 39.90
C LEU A 18 19.18 -3.82 38.92
N LEU A 19 18.17 -4.51 38.38
CA LEU A 19 18.34 -5.54 37.34
C LEU A 19 18.74 -4.93 36.00
N GLN A 20 18.21 -3.76 35.66
CA GLN A 20 18.54 -3.05 34.43
C GLN A 20 19.98 -2.48 34.48
N PHE A 21 20.43 -1.93 35.61
CA PHE A 21 21.82 -1.47 35.78
C PHE A 21 22.86 -2.59 35.71
N ALA A 22 22.53 -3.80 36.18
CA ALA A 22 23.44 -4.95 36.11
C ALA A 22 23.59 -5.48 34.66
N PHE A 23 22.49 -5.49 33.88
CA PHE A 23 22.51 -5.93 32.47
C PHE A 23 23.26 -4.97 31.55
N THR A 24 23.08 -3.66 31.75
CA THR A 24 23.77 -2.63 30.95
C THR A 24 25.28 -2.65 31.19
N ASN A 25 25.73 -2.82 32.44
CA ASN A 25 27.17 -2.94 32.75
C ASN A 25 27.80 -4.21 32.14
N LEU A 26 27.07 -5.33 32.10
CA LEU A 26 27.57 -6.56 31.48
C LEU A 26 27.73 -6.45 29.95
N LEU A 27 26.80 -5.75 29.30
CA LEU A 27 26.83 -5.50 27.85
C LEU A 27 27.93 -4.51 27.45
N VAL A 28 28.09 -3.43 28.22
CA VAL A 28 29.17 -2.44 28.01
C VAL A 28 30.54 -3.09 28.20
N THR A 29 30.71 -3.93 29.23
CA THR A 29 31.98 -4.64 29.46
C THR A 29 32.31 -5.62 28.32
N LYS A 30 31.32 -6.35 27.78
CA LYS A 30 31.51 -7.23 26.61
C LYS A 30 31.83 -6.46 25.32
N TRP A 31 31.27 -5.27 25.13
CA TRP A 31 31.56 -4.42 23.97
C TRP A 31 32.95 -3.77 24.03
N THR A 32 33.37 -3.29 25.21
CA THR A 32 34.70 -2.70 25.41
C THR A 32 35.82 -3.72 25.19
N ILE A 33 35.60 -4.99 25.59
CA ILE A 33 36.53 -6.09 25.33
C ILE A 33 36.61 -6.38 23.80
N LYS A 34 35.47 -6.40 23.09
CA LYS A 34 35.44 -6.58 21.63
C LYS A 34 36.11 -5.43 20.87
N ALA A 35 35.90 -4.19 21.30
CA ALA A 35 36.49 -2.99 20.69
C ALA A 35 38.01 -2.91 20.87
N ASN A 36 38.53 -3.26 22.06
CA ASN A 36 39.97 -3.32 22.31
C ASN A 36 40.65 -4.46 21.52
N THR A 37 39.95 -5.56 21.27
CA THR A 37 40.49 -6.65 20.43
C THR A 37 40.62 -6.22 18.95
N PHE A 38 39.73 -5.36 18.47
CA PHE A 38 39.72 -4.86 17.09
C PHE A 38 40.72 -3.71 16.83
N THR A 39 41.02 -2.89 17.83
CA THR A 39 42.05 -1.83 17.73
C THR A 39 43.46 -2.41 17.78
N THR A 40 43.68 -3.47 18.56
CA THR A 40 44.99 -4.17 18.60
C THR A 40 45.31 -4.85 17.27
N PHE A 41 44.30 -5.45 16.61
CA PHE A 41 44.45 -6.09 15.28
C PHE A 41 44.74 -5.09 14.14
N ARG A 42 44.39 -3.81 14.31
CA ARG A 42 44.60 -2.73 13.32
C ARG A 42 45.93 -1.99 13.53
N ALA A 43 46.48 -2.03 14.73
CA ALA A 43 47.80 -1.50 15.06
C ALA A 43 48.93 -2.44 14.57
N ASP A 44 48.77 -3.76 14.71
CA ASP A 44 49.76 -4.76 14.25
C ASP A 44 49.90 -4.82 12.71
N ARG A 45 48.85 -4.45 11.97
CA ARG A 45 48.90 -4.35 10.49
C ARG A 45 49.53 -3.05 9.96
N ARG A 46 49.76 -2.05 10.81
CA ARG A 46 50.42 -0.79 10.43
C ARG A 46 51.87 -0.67 10.94
N ALA A 47 52.29 -1.54 11.85
CA ALA A 47 53.69 -1.62 12.32
C ALA A 47 54.60 -2.48 11.40
N ALA A 48 54.05 -3.25 10.47
CA ALA A 48 54.82 -4.08 9.52
C ALA A 48 55.28 -3.34 8.24
N ALA A 49 55.13 -2.01 8.17
CA ALA A 49 55.46 -1.21 6.99
C ALA A 49 56.00 0.18 7.36
N ALA A 50 57.08 0.25 8.15
CA ALA A 50 57.95 1.43 8.26
C ALA A 50 59.16 1.12 9.18
N GLU A 51 60.21 0.53 8.64
CA GLU A 51 61.56 0.59 9.22
C GLU A 51 62.47 1.33 8.24
N GLU A 52 62.79 2.60 8.54
CA GLU A 52 64.07 3.25 8.24
C GLU A 52 64.04 4.71 8.74
N GLY A 53 65.04 5.11 9.54
CA GLY A 53 65.39 6.53 9.74
C GLY A 53 65.18 7.13 11.15
N ARG A 54 66.29 7.31 11.87
CA ARG A 54 66.45 8.09 13.12
C ARG A 54 66.00 9.57 12.99
N ALA A 55 65.34 10.14 14.01
CA ALA A 55 65.84 11.25 14.87
C ALA A 55 64.73 12.06 15.62
N LEU A 56 64.88 12.14 16.95
CA LEU A 56 64.64 13.25 17.92
C LEU A 56 63.32 14.07 18.01
N ARG A 57 62.59 13.81 19.12
CA ARG A 57 61.79 14.69 20.05
C ARG A 57 60.45 15.32 19.56
N PRO A 58 59.54 15.78 20.46
CA PRO A 58 59.42 15.65 21.93
C PRO A 58 58.08 15.01 22.42
N ARG A 59 57.93 14.82 23.74
CA ARG A 59 56.73 14.28 24.42
C ARG A 59 55.47 15.14 24.18
N PRO A 60 54.28 14.55 23.98
CA PRO A 60 53.01 15.27 24.06
C PRO A 60 52.58 15.47 25.54
N PRO A 61 51.78 16.51 25.83
CA PRO A 61 51.39 16.86 27.20
C PRO A 61 50.40 15.84 27.80
N GLN A 62 50.54 15.58 29.10
CA GLN A 62 49.54 14.84 29.89
C GLN A 62 48.27 15.68 29.96
N LEU A 63 47.14 15.11 29.52
CA LEU A 63 45.80 15.64 29.82
C LEU A 63 45.42 15.21 31.25
N ASP A 64 44.97 16.17 32.06
CA ASP A 64 44.48 15.95 33.42
C ASP A 64 43.25 15.03 33.44
N SER A 65 43.15 14.22 34.49
CA SER A 65 42.10 13.21 34.70
C SER A 65 40.67 13.78 34.70
N ASP A 66 40.52 15.07 35.00
CA ASP A 66 39.23 15.74 35.04
C ASP A 66 38.71 16.13 33.64
N THR A 67 39.61 16.37 32.68
CA THR A 67 39.22 16.67 31.29
C THR A 67 38.80 15.40 30.54
N SER A 68 39.39 14.24 30.89
CA SER A 68 38.93 12.93 30.39
C SER A 68 37.53 12.60 30.91
N ALA A 69 37.24 12.88 32.19
CA ALA A 69 35.94 12.58 32.80
C ALA A 69 34.81 13.43 32.17
N GLN A 70 35.06 14.71 31.90
CA GLN A 70 34.08 15.60 31.24
C GLN A 70 33.85 15.28 29.76
N LEU A 71 34.87 14.79 29.04
CA LEU A 71 34.68 14.31 27.66
C LEU A 71 33.88 13.01 27.60
N THR A 72 34.04 12.09 28.56
CA THR A 72 33.17 10.90 28.68
C THR A 72 31.74 11.24 29.12
N ALA A 73 31.56 12.20 30.05
CA ALA A 73 30.23 12.62 30.48
C ALA A 73 29.45 13.29 29.33
N ASN A 74 30.09 14.19 28.58
CA ASN A 74 29.47 14.83 27.42
C ASN A 74 29.25 13.84 26.26
N ALA A 75 30.12 12.84 26.09
CA ALA A 75 29.89 11.78 25.10
C ALA A 75 28.70 10.89 25.50
N ILE A 76 28.55 10.55 26.79
CA ILE A 76 27.42 9.77 27.33
C ILE A 76 26.11 10.57 27.29
N GLU A 77 26.13 11.89 27.52
CA GLU A 77 24.95 12.75 27.44
C GLU A 77 24.55 13.02 25.97
N THR A 78 25.52 13.08 25.06
CA THR A 78 25.26 13.15 23.60
C THR A 78 24.84 11.79 23.02
N PHE A 79 25.24 10.66 23.64
CA PHE A 79 24.78 9.32 23.26
C PHE A 79 23.38 9.02 23.83
N SER A 80 23.11 9.42 25.09
CA SER A 80 21.80 9.26 25.73
C SER A 80 20.73 10.18 25.13
N SER A 81 21.08 11.41 24.72
CA SER A 81 20.13 12.29 24.02
C SER A 81 19.84 11.87 22.58
N ARG A 82 20.68 11.01 21.98
CA ARG A 82 20.42 10.39 20.67
C ARG A 82 19.68 9.04 20.76
N PHE A 83 19.55 8.44 21.95
CA PHE A 83 18.87 7.16 22.16
C PHE A 83 17.67 7.20 23.13
N ALA A 84 17.44 8.32 23.82
CA ALA A 84 16.23 8.54 24.61
C ALA A 84 15.14 9.18 23.72
N MET A 85 14.00 8.50 23.62
CA MET A 85 12.85 8.76 22.73
C MET A 85 13.03 8.29 21.27
N ALA A 86 13.58 7.09 21.09
CA ALA A 86 13.06 6.19 20.07
C ALA A 86 12.39 5.03 20.79
N SER A 87 11.13 5.20 21.15
CA SER A 87 10.25 4.03 21.28
C SER A 87 10.39 3.28 19.96
N PHE A 88 10.76 1.99 20.01
CA PHE A 88 10.61 1.09 18.86
C PHE A 88 9.10 1.00 18.56
N VAL A 89 8.59 2.01 17.87
CA VAL A 89 7.44 1.88 17.01
C VAL A 89 7.97 1.01 15.87
N PRO A 90 7.37 -0.15 15.58
CA PRO A 90 7.67 -0.85 14.35
C PRO A 90 7.57 0.19 13.24
N GLN A 91 8.64 0.39 12.46
CA GLN A 91 8.45 1.12 11.23
C GLN A 91 7.54 0.24 10.39
N GLY A 92 6.24 0.53 10.46
CA GLY A 92 5.29 0.03 9.50
C GLY A 92 5.76 0.42 8.10
N PRO A 93 5.16 -0.20 7.07
CA PRO A 93 5.49 0.11 5.69
C PRO A 93 5.54 1.63 5.49
N LYS A 94 6.53 2.10 4.70
CA LYS A 94 6.59 3.51 4.29
C LYS A 94 5.17 3.93 3.91
N PRO A 95 4.61 5.01 4.48
CA PRO A 95 3.27 5.43 4.14
C PRO A 95 3.22 5.59 2.63
N THR A 96 2.37 4.80 1.98
CA THR A 96 2.02 5.01 0.59
C THR A 96 1.38 6.39 0.51
N ASP A 97 2.18 7.40 0.16
CA ASP A 97 1.81 8.81 0.02
C ASP A 97 0.88 9.06 -1.20
N CYS A 98 -0.06 8.14 -1.46
CA CYS A 98 -1.09 8.28 -2.47
C CYS A 98 -2.40 7.72 -1.93
N VAL A 99 -2.99 8.42 -0.97
CA VAL A 99 -4.42 8.25 -0.69
C VAL A 99 -5.16 8.70 -1.95
N THR A 100 -5.68 7.73 -2.70
CA THR A 100 -6.51 7.99 -3.87
C THR A 100 -7.78 8.69 -3.45
N LYS A 101 -8.22 9.69 -4.21
CA LYS A 101 -9.53 10.34 -3.99
C LYS A 101 -10.57 9.76 -4.93
N VAL A 102 -11.77 9.52 -4.42
CA VAL A 102 -12.93 9.06 -5.20
C VAL A 102 -14.01 10.13 -5.17
N ALA A 103 -14.51 10.50 -6.35
CA ALA A 103 -15.69 11.34 -6.49
C ALA A 103 -16.93 10.45 -6.65
N LEU A 104 -17.97 10.75 -5.88
CA LEU A 104 -19.26 10.07 -5.90
C LEU A 104 -20.33 11.02 -6.44
N SER A 105 -20.95 10.63 -7.55
CA SER A 105 -22.13 11.29 -8.11
C SER A 105 -23.39 10.53 -7.69
N VAL A 106 -24.45 11.25 -7.35
CA VAL A 106 -25.70 10.67 -6.83
C VAL A 106 -26.88 11.07 -7.71
N SER A 107 -27.74 10.12 -8.00
CA SER A 107 -29.06 10.37 -8.61
C SER A 107 -30.10 9.43 -8.01
N CYS A 108 -31.35 9.86 -7.91
CA CYS A 108 -32.44 9.04 -7.40
C CYS A 108 -33.56 8.90 -8.45
N GLN A 109 -34.44 7.93 -8.24
CA GLN A 109 -35.64 7.72 -9.05
C GLN A 109 -36.82 7.34 -8.16
N ASN A 110 -38.02 7.79 -8.54
CA ASN A 110 -39.28 7.48 -7.87
C ASN A 110 -39.29 7.77 -6.36
N LEU A 111 -38.71 8.91 -5.95
CA LEU A 111 -38.76 9.34 -4.54
C LEU A 111 -40.20 9.49 -4.04
N LEU A 112 -40.39 9.39 -2.73
CA LEU A 112 -41.69 9.61 -2.10
C LEU A 112 -42.12 11.06 -2.33
N ASP A 113 -43.37 11.25 -2.70
CA ASP A 113 -44.00 12.57 -2.79
C ASP A 113 -44.59 12.90 -1.42
N LYS A 114 -44.01 13.90 -0.74
CA LYS A 114 -44.43 14.32 0.60
C LYS A 114 -45.24 15.60 0.61
N ASP A 115 -45.26 16.30 -0.52
CA ASP A 115 -45.97 17.54 -0.69
C ASP A 115 -47.44 17.32 -1.07
N HIS A 116 -48.32 18.16 -0.50
CA HIS A 116 -49.76 18.09 -0.78
C HIS A 116 -50.16 18.78 -2.09
N PHE A 117 -49.35 19.73 -2.58
CA PHE A 117 -49.67 20.58 -3.74
C PHE A 117 -48.51 20.74 -4.75
N SER A 118 -47.35 20.17 -4.46
CA SER A 118 -46.11 20.18 -5.25
C SER A 118 -45.49 18.79 -5.27
N LYS A 119 -44.36 18.63 -5.96
CA LYS A 119 -43.49 17.47 -5.78
C LYS A 119 -42.41 17.83 -4.78
N SER A 120 -41.87 16.83 -4.08
CA SER A 120 -40.72 17.00 -3.19
C SER A 120 -39.53 17.75 -3.81
N ASP A 121 -38.82 18.48 -2.96
CA ASP A 121 -37.58 19.22 -3.20
C ASP A 121 -36.36 18.47 -2.60
N PRO A 122 -35.88 17.38 -3.22
CA PRO A 122 -34.89 16.51 -2.61
C PRO A 122 -33.50 17.14 -2.45
N LEU A 123 -32.85 16.77 -1.34
CA LEU A 123 -31.43 16.97 -1.05
C LEU A 123 -30.84 15.68 -0.48
N CYS A 124 -29.58 15.38 -0.83
CA CYS A 124 -28.83 14.23 -0.31
C CYS A 124 -27.74 14.66 0.69
N VAL A 125 -27.69 14.00 1.84
CA VAL A 125 -26.66 14.13 2.87
C VAL A 125 -25.80 12.87 2.87
N LEU A 126 -24.47 13.02 2.80
CA LEU A 126 -23.53 11.91 2.94
C LEU A 126 -22.91 11.90 4.34
N LEU A 127 -23.02 10.77 5.01
CA LEU A 127 -22.38 10.48 6.28
C LEU A 127 -21.32 9.38 6.09
N LEU A 128 -20.19 9.50 6.78
CA LEU A 128 -19.07 8.55 6.79
C LEU A 128 -18.84 8.03 8.21
N ASN A 129 -18.59 6.73 8.33
CA ASN A 129 -18.09 6.09 9.54
C ASN A 129 -16.95 5.13 9.18
N THR A 130 -15.76 5.41 9.70
CA THR A 130 -14.56 4.58 9.52
C THR A 130 -14.13 3.86 10.81
N SER A 131 -14.63 4.29 11.97
CA SER A 131 -14.32 3.67 13.26
C SER A 131 -15.33 4.09 14.34
N GLY A 132 -15.75 3.13 15.17
CA GLY A 132 -16.65 3.39 16.29
C GLY A 132 -18.12 3.64 15.91
N PRO A 133 -18.94 4.16 16.85
CA PRO A 133 -20.38 4.31 16.64
C PRO A 133 -20.81 5.62 15.96
N HIS A 134 -19.87 6.54 15.72
CA HIS A 134 -20.19 7.90 15.30
C HIS A 134 -20.18 8.05 13.77
N TRP A 135 -21.19 8.73 13.25
CA TRP A 135 -21.28 9.12 11.85
C TRP A 135 -20.89 10.59 11.72
N CYS A 136 -20.02 10.89 10.75
CA CYS A 136 -19.59 12.25 10.44
C CYS A 136 -20.20 12.70 9.11
N GLU A 137 -20.81 13.89 9.08
CA GLU A 137 -21.30 14.48 7.84
C GLU A 137 -20.13 14.88 6.94
N VAL A 138 -20.05 14.29 5.76
CA VAL A 138 -19.08 14.63 4.72
C VAL A 138 -19.55 15.88 3.97
N GLY A 139 -20.86 15.96 3.71
CA GLY A 139 -21.48 17.14 3.14
C GLY A 139 -22.88 16.86 2.59
N ARG A 140 -23.41 17.87 1.90
CA ARG A 140 -24.76 17.87 1.30
C ARG A 140 -24.70 18.24 -0.17
N THR A 141 -25.57 17.68 -1.00
CA THR A 141 -25.81 18.15 -2.37
C THR A 141 -26.55 19.49 -2.37
N GLU A 142 -26.75 20.06 -3.54
CA GLU A 142 -27.79 21.06 -3.75
C GLU A 142 -29.20 20.45 -3.59
N LYS A 143 -30.19 21.33 -3.37
CA LYS A 143 -31.61 21.02 -3.43
C LYS A 143 -32.10 21.10 -4.87
N ILE A 144 -32.91 20.14 -5.32
CA ILE A 144 -33.55 20.17 -6.64
C ILE A 144 -35.04 20.38 -6.45
N MET A 145 -35.59 21.46 -7.00
CA MET A 145 -37.01 21.81 -6.81
C MET A 145 -37.93 20.86 -7.58
N ASN A 146 -39.03 20.43 -6.95
CA ASN A 146 -40.16 19.75 -7.57
C ASN A 146 -39.77 18.51 -8.42
N CYS A 147 -38.93 17.64 -7.88
CA CYS A 147 -38.33 16.54 -8.62
C CYS A 147 -38.32 15.22 -7.82
N LEU A 148 -38.93 14.18 -8.36
CA LEU A 148 -38.91 12.83 -7.77
C LEU A 148 -37.78 11.94 -8.33
N ASP A 149 -37.09 12.41 -9.36
CA ASP A 149 -36.00 11.71 -10.05
C ASP A 149 -34.73 12.60 -10.14
N PRO A 150 -34.23 13.12 -9.01
CA PRO A 150 -33.14 14.10 -9.00
C PRO A 150 -31.83 13.49 -9.50
N ALA A 151 -31.09 14.26 -10.31
CA ALA A 151 -29.68 14.00 -10.61
C ALA A 151 -28.84 15.18 -10.09
N PHE A 152 -28.07 14.94 -9.04
CA PHE A 152 -27.30 15.99 -8.37
C PHE A 152 -25.99 16.27 -9.11
N SER A 153 -25.70 17.55 -9.32
CA SER A 153 -24.48 18.07 -9.93
C SER A 153 -23.30 18.09 -8.95
N LYS A 154 -23.55 18.32 -7.66
CA LYS A 154 -22.50 18.27 -6.64
C LYS A 154 -22.07 16.84 -6.38
N THR A 155 -20.76 16.61 -6.46
CA THR A 155 -20.14 15.32 -6.14
C THR A 155 -19.54 15.34 -4.74
N PHE A 156 -19.55 14.18 -4.07
CA PHE A 156 -18.84 14.00 -2.82
C PHE A 156 -17.43 13.47 -3.11
N VAL A 157 -16.39 14.15 -2.61
CA VAL A 157 -15.01 13.70 -2.77
C VAL A 157 -14.52 13.14 -1.45
N ILE A 158 -14.12 11.87 -1.44
CA ILE A 158 -13.66 11.16 -0.25
C ILE A 158 -12.32 10.48 -0.53
N ASP A 159 -11.53 10.38 0.53
CA ASP A 159 -10.29 9.60 0.53
C ASP A 159 -10.62 8.11 0.54
N TYR A 160 -9.90 7.34 -0.27
CA TYR A 160 -10.06 5.90 -0.38
C TYR A 160 -8.87 5.17 0.25
N TYR A 161 -9.20 4.24 1.14
CA TYR A 161 -8.26 3.36 1.83
C TYR A 161 -8.71 1.92 1.60
N PHE A 162 -7.92 1.15 0.86
CA PHE A 162 -8.26 -0.24 0.50
C PHE A 162 -8.47 -1.10 1.75
N GLU A 163 -7.63 -0.87 2.74
CA GLU A 163 -7.46 -1.63 3.97
C GLU A 163 -8.46 -1.28 5.09
N VAL A 164 -9.40 -0.35 4.83
CA VAL A 164 -10.40 0.14 5.80
C VAL A 164 -11.81 -0.06 5.27
N VAL A 165 -12.70 -0.59 6.12
CA VAL A 165 -14.14 -0.63 5.84
C VAL A 165 -14.75 0.75 6.05
N GLN A 166 -14.79 1.55 4.98
CA GLN A 166 -15.37 2.90 5.01
C GLN A 166 -16.88 2.82 4.78
N LYS A 167 -17.67 2.87 5.87
CA LYS A 167 -19.13 2.82 5.80
C LYS A 167 -19.69 4.19 5.41
N LEU A 168 -20.61 4.19 4.46
CA LEU A 168 -21.29 5.36 3.94
C LEU A 168 -22.79 5.23 4.18
N ARG A 169 -23.41 6.33 4.59
CA ARG A 169 -24.87 6.46 4.65
C ARG A 169 -25.30 7.68 3.84
N PHE A 170 -26.15 7.43 2.86
CA PHE A 170 -26.79 8.46 2.04
C PHE A 170 -28.20 8.65 2.60
N GLU A 171 -28.50 9.84 3.09
CA GLU A 171 -29.83 10.20 3.61
C GLU A 171 -30.47 11.23 2.67
N LEU A 172 -31.71 10.98 2.27
CA LEU A 172 -32.48 11.84 1.38
C LEU A 172 -33.55 12.57 2.19
N TYR A 173 -33.64 13.87 1.98
CA TYR A 173 -34.57 14.75 2.67
C TYR A 173 -35.33 15.61 1.66
N ASP A 174 -36.59 15.88 1.98
CA ASP A 174 -37.42 16.88 1.33
C ASP A 174 -37.32 18.19 2.13
N ILE A 175 -36.93 19.28 1.46
CA ILE A 175 -36.62 20.55 2.13
C ILE A 175 -37.53 21.66 1.60
N ASP A 176 -38.60 21.92 2.34
CA ASP A 176 -39.55 22.98 2.02
C ASP A 176 -39.04 24.38 2.38
N SER A 177 -38.07 24.47 3.31
CA SER A 177 -37.56 25.74 3.83
C SER A 177 -36.40 26.30 3.00
N ASP A 178 -36.42 27.62 2.77
CA ASP A 178 -35.32 28.34 2.10
C ASP A 178 -33.98 28.23 2.85
N ASN A 179 -34.03 27.99 4.18
CA ASN A 179 -32.85 27.91 5.05
C ASN A 179 -32.18 26.52 5.07
N CYS A 180 -32.71 25.52 4.36
CA CYS A 180 -32.14 24.17 4.28
C CYS A 180 -31.87 23.49 5.64
N ASN A 181 -32.74 23.73 6.63
CA ASN A 181 -32.62 23.13 7.96
C ASN A 181 -33.11 21.68 7.96
N LEU A 182 -32.23 20.72 8.26
CA LEU A 182 -32.57 19.28 8.29
C LEU A 182 -33.54 18.89 9.41
N GLN A 183 -33.69 19.72 10.46
CA GLN A 183 -34.60 19.39 11.57
C GLN A 183 -36.09 19.54 11.19
N GLU A 184 -36.37 20.35 10.17
CA GLU A 184 -37.71 20.63 9.66
C GLU A 184 -37.98 19.88 8.35
N ALA A 185 -37.02 19.09 7.87
CA ALA A 185 -37.06 18.40 6.60
C ALA A 185 -37.74 17.03 6.71
N ASP A 186 -38.49 16.65 5.69
CA ASP A 186 -39.19 15.38 5.62
C ASP A 186 -38.25 14.28 5.11
N PHE A 187 -38.17 13.15 5.81
CA PHE A 187 -37.26 12.07 5.44
C PHE A 187 -37.81 11.22 4.29
N LEU A 188 -37.04 11.13 3.19
CA LEU A 188 -37.43 10.42 1.97
C LEU A 188 -36.85 9.01 1.88
N GLY A 189 -35.74 8.72 2.57
CA GLY A 189 -35.12 7.40 2.63
C GLY A 189 -33.61 7.43 2.84
N GLU A 190 -33.02 6.28 3.13
CA GLU A 190 -31.57 6.09 3.26
C GLU A 190 -31.06 4.88 2.46
N LEU A 191 -29.76 4.91 2.17
CA LEU A 191 -28.95 3.77 1.79
C LEU A 191 -27.69 3.71 2.66
N GLU A 192 -27.45 2.57 3.30
CA GLU A 192 -26.17 2.25 3.95
C GLU A 192 -25.39 1.25 3.08
N CYS A 193 -24.13 1.55 2.79
CA CYS A 193 -23.21 0.68 2.05
C CYS A 193 -21.76 0.99 2.43
N THR A 194 -20.79 0.32 1.82
CA THR A 194 -19.36 0.66 1.98
C THR A 194 -18.83 1.33 0.72
N LEU A 195 -17.76 2.12 0.86
CA LEU A 195 -17.05 2.66 -0.30
C LEU A 195 -16.51 1.54 -1.20
N GLY A 196 -16.00 0.46 -0.59
CA GLY A 196 -15.54 -0.74 -1.29
C GLY A 196 -16.58 -1.29 -2.28
N GLN A 197 -17.84 -1.41 -1.84
CA GLN A 197 -18.96 -1.88 -2.68
C GLN A 197 -19.26 -0.97 -3.86
N ILE A 198 -19.10 0.34 -3.69
CA ILE A 198 -19.36 1.31 -4.76
C ILE A 198 -18.23 1.25 -5.79
N VAL A 199 -16.96 1.23 -5.34
CA VAL A 199 -15.82 1.21 -6.27
C VAL A 199 -15.69 -0.13 -7.00
N SER A 200 -16.07 -1.25 -6.38
CA SER A 200 -16.03 -2.56 -7.03
C SER A 200 -17.08 -2.72 -8.13
N SER A 201 -18.22 -2.04 -8.02
CA SER A 201 -19.24 -2.07 -9.08
C SER A 201 -19.18 -0.87 -10.03
N LYS A 202 -18.40 0.17 -9.70
CA LYS A 202 -18.34 1.52 -10.33
C LYS A 202 -19.66 2.30 -10.30
N LYS A 203 -20.79 1.62 -10.51
CA LYS A 203 -22.15 2.10 -10.42
C LYS A 203 -22.94 1.19 -9.49
N LEU A 204 -23.44 1.73 -8.39
CA LEU A 204 -24.25 1.01 -7.41
C LEU A 204 -25.68 1.53 -7.46
N MET A 205 -26.64 0.67 -7.77
CA MET A 205 -28.07 0.99 -7.74
C MET A 205 -28.76 0.14 -6.67
N ARG A 206 -29.49 0.79 -5.76
CA ARG A 206 -30.18 0.12 -4.65
C ARG A 206 -31.51 0.81 -4.33
N PRO A 207 -32.52 0.06 -3.83
CA PRO A 207 -33.73 0.66 -3.30
C PRO A 207 -33.42 1.44 -2.01
N LEU A 208 -34.17 2.51 -1.78
CA LEU A 208 -34.12 3.28 -0.53
C LEU A 208 -34.97 2.61 0.54
N VAL A 209 -34.55 2.74 1.79
CA VAL A 209 -35.29 2.27 2.97
C VAL A 209 -35.59 3.41 3.93
N MET A 210 -36.64 3.27 4.73
CA MET A 210 -36.93 4.18 5.84
C MET A 210 -36.02 3.86 7.04
N LYS A 211 -36.01 4.71 8.07
CA LYS A 211 -35.21 4.51 9.30
C LYS A 211 -35.55 3.21 10.04
N ASP A 212 -36.78 2.72 9.92
CA ASP A 212 -37.28 1.43 10.42
C ASP A 212 -37.05 0.26 9.44
N LYS A 213 -36.19 0.45 8.42
CA LYS A 213 -35.75 -0.53 7.43
C LYS A 213 -36.84 -1.10 6.50
N ARG A 214 -38.08 -0.59 6.57
CA ARG A 214 -39.12 -0.84 5.54
C ARG A 214 -38.76 -0.13 4.23
N PRO A 215 -39.26 -0.59 3.07
CA PRO A 215 -39.07 0.10 1.80
C PRO A 215 -39.57 1.55 1.81
N ALA A 216 -38.78 2.48 1.30
CA ALA A 216 -39.16 3.88 1.09
C ALA A 216 -39.95 4.04 -0.23
N GLY A 217 -41.14 3.44 -0.29
CA GLY A 217 -41.94 3.41 -1.51
C GLY A 217 -41.26 2.62 -2.63
N LYS A 218 -41.20 3.21 -3.84
CA LYS A 218 -40.45 2.67 -4.99
C LYS A 218 -39.14 3.41 -5.23
N GLY A 219 -38.73 4.25 -4.27
CA GLY A 219 -37.54 5.08 -4.36
C GLY A 219 -36.28 4.24 -4.51
N SER A 220 -35.41 4.67 -5.41
CA SER A 220 -34.08 4.08 -5.58
C SER A 220 -33.04 5.16 -5.71
N ILE A 221 -31.82 4.82 -5.31
CA ILE A 221 -30.63 5.65 -5.41
C ILE A 221 -29.61 4.94 -6.29
N THR A 222 -28.96 5.72 -7.14
CA THR A 222 -27.83 5.32 -7.96
C THR A 222 -26.62 6.17 -7.57
N ILE A 223 -25.52 5.50 -7.25
CA ILE A 223 -24.24 6.12 -6.93
C ILE A 223 -23.24 5.71 -8.01
N PHE A 224 -22.54 6.68 -8.58
CA PHE A 224 -21.47 6.45 -9.55
C PHE A 224 -20.14 6.94 -8.98
N ALA A 225 -19.11 6.09 -9.04
CA ALA A 225 -17.77 6.40 -8.55
C ALA A 225 -16.79 6.66 -9.71
N GLU A 226 -15.95 7.67 -9.51
CA GLU A 226 -14.85 8.04 -10.39
C GLU A 226 -13.59 8.30 -9.56
N GLU A 227 -12.45 7.73 -9.96
CA GLU A 227 -11.16 8.06 -9.36
C GLU A 227 -10.68 9.46 -9.79
N ARG A 228 -10.21 10.26 -8.84
CA ARG A 228 -9.69 11.63 -9.03
C ARG A 228 -8.16 11.67 -9.00
N THR A 229 -7.51 10.79 -9.77
CA THR A 229 -6.05 10.70 -9.88
C THR A 229 -5.64 10.86 -11.35
N ASP A 230 -4.70 11.77 -11.65
CA ASP A 230 -4.06 11.79 -12.98
C ASP A 230 -2.99 10.71 -13.04
N SER A 231 -3.36 9.55 -13.57
CA SER A 231 -2.50 8.37 -13.67
C SER A 231 -1.67 8.35 -14.97
N ARG A 232 -1.58 9.47 -15.68
CA ARG A 232 -0.75 9.58 -16.89
C ARG A 232 0.71 9.75 -16.52
N VAL A 233 1.57 8.99 -17.20
CA VAL A 233 3.02 9.09 -17.10
C VAL A 233 3.62 9.36 -18.47
N VAL A 234 4.74 10.07 -18.50
CA VAL A 234 5.50 10.35 -19.72
C VAL A 234 6.67 9.39 -19.78
N GLU A 235 6.70 8.55 -20.82
CA GLU A 235 7.79 7.62 -21.09
C GLU A 235 8.82 8.26 -22.03
N PHE A 236 10.08 8.26 -21.58
CA PHE A 236 11.19 8.89 -22.27
C PHE A 236 12.26 7.87 -22.68
N GLU A 237 12.80 8.06 -23.89
CA GLU A 237 14.09 7.51 -24.31
C GLU A 237 14.98 8.67 -24.75
N VAL A 238 16.08 8.89 -24.02
CA VAL A 238 16.93 10.07 -24.20
C VAL A 238 18.37 9.67 -24.46
N ALA A 239 19.00 10.38 -25.39
CA ALA A 239 20.42 10.30 -25.65
C ALA A 239 21.01 11.71 -25.75
N ALA A 240 22.33 11.80 -25.79
CA ALA A 240 23.01 13.03 -26.13
C ALA A 240 24.17 12.76 -27.08
N ARG A 241 24.67 13.82 -27.72
CA ARG A 241 25.88 13.76 -28.55
C ARG A 241 26.74 14.99 -28.38
N LYS A 242 28.05 14.78 -28.51
CA LYS A 242 29.07 15.84 -28.47
C LYS A 242 28.97 16.72 -27.21
N LEU A 243 28.66 16.11 -26.06
CA LEU A 243 28.68 16.83 -24.79
C LEU A 243 30.08 17.38 -24.51
N ASP A 244 30.14 18.54 -23.86
CA ASP A 244 31.41 19.12 -23.45
C ASP A 244 32.11 18.24 -22.42
N LYS A 245 33.40 17.99 -22.64
CA LYS A 245 34.28 17.37 -21.66
C LYS A 245 34.53 18.34 -20.49
N LYS A 246 34.29 17.88 -19.27
CA LYS A 246 34.48 18.65 -18.04
C LYS A 246 35.64 18.15 -17.20
N ASP A 247 35.83 16.82 -17.14
CA ASP A 247 36.96 16.22 -16.43
C ASP A 247 38.32 16.46 -17.08
N PHE A 248 39.36 16.60 -16.26
CA PHE A 248 40.75 16.64 -16.74
C PHE A 248 41.23 15.26 -17.22
N PHE A 249 40.98 14.21 -16.45
CA PHE A 249 41.38 12.83 -16.75
C PHE A 249 40.13 11.96 -17.03
N GLY A 250 39.74 11.86 -18.29
CA GLY A 250 38.54 11.12 -18.71
C GLY A 250 37.68 11.93 -19.68
N LYS A 251 36.46 11.46 -19.94
CA LYS A 251 35.34 12.23 -20.47
C LYS A 251 34.36 12.45 -19.32
N SER A 252 33.43 13.38 -19.50
CA SER A 252 32.35 13.64 -18.55
C SER A 252 31.56 12.36 -18.20
N ASP A 253 30.99 12.35 -17.01
CA ASP A 253 30.07 11.38 -16.43
C ASP A 253 28.63 11.96 -16.42
N PRO A 254 27.96 12.13 -17.57
CA PRO A 254 26.75 12.92 -17.65
C PRO A 254 25.50 12.26 -17.03
N PHE A 255 24.65 13.11 -16.44
CA PHE A 255 23.27 12.80 -16.06
C PHE A 255 22.35 13.99 -16.36
N LEU A 256 21.04 13.74 -16.41
CA LEU A 256 20.01 14.75 -16.65
C LEU A 256 19.15 14.96 -15.42
N GLU A 257 18.69 16.19 -15.26
CA GLU A 257 17.67 16.59 -14.30
C GLU A 257 16.53 17.33 -14.99
N PHE A 258 15.32 16.81 -14.81
CA PHE A 258 14.09 17.38 -15.35
C PHE A 258 13.40 18.20 -14.26
N TYR A 259 12.95 19.40 -14.62
CA TYR A 259 12.36 20.35 -13.70
C TYR A 259 10.99 20.81 -14.18
N LYS A 260 10.04 20.85 -13.25
CA LYS A 260 8.73 21.45 -13.39
C LYS A 260 8.77 22.92 -13.02
N GLN A 261 8.07 23.76 -13.79
CA GLN A 261 7.84 25.15 -13.42
C GLN A 261 6.80 25.27 -12.30
N THR A 262 7.11 26.04 -11.26
CA THR A 262 6.22 26.39 -10.15
C THR A 262 6.12 27.92 -10.04
N GLY A 263 5.20 28.41 -9.21
CA GLY A 263 5.07 29.87 -8.97
C GLY A 263 6.32 30.51 -8.34
N THR A 264 7.18 29.71 -7.69
CA THR A 264 8.39 30.17 -7.00
C THR A 264 9.68 29.83 -7.73
N GLY A 265 9.64 29.09 -8.85
CA GLY A 265 10.81 28.74 -9.63
C GLY A 265 10.74 27.36 -10.29
N TRP A 266 11.83 26.62 -10.22
CA TRP A 266 11.96 25.28 -10.80
C TRP A 266 12.05 24.23 -9.70
N GLN A 267 11.25 23.17 -9.80
CA GLN A 267 11.26 22.05 -8.86
C GLN A 267 11.72 20.78 -9.59
N LEU A 268 12.65 20.04 -9.00
CA LEU A 268 13.16 18.79 -9.57
C LEU A 268 12.03 17.75 -9.64
N ALA A 269 11.77 17.24 -10.84
CA ALA A 269 10.78 16.20 -11.11
C ALA A 269 11.42 14.82 -11.28
N HIS A 270 12.61 14.75 -11.89
CA HIS A 270 13.30 13.49 -12.13
C HIS A 270 14.81 13.69 -12.34
N ARG A 271 15.61 12.68 -11.99
CA ARG A 271 17.04 12.60 -12.26
C ARG A 271 17.37 11.22 -12.85
N THR A 272 18.10 11.19 -13.97
CA THR A 272 18.54 9.94 -14.60
C THR A 272 19.73 9.31 -13.87
N GLU A 273 20.11 8.10 -14.28
CA GLU A 273 21.39 7.53 -13.87
C GLU A 273 22.59 8.30 -14.46
N VAL A 274 23.74 8.13 -13.81
CA VAL A 274 25.03 8.65 -14.29
C VAL A 274 25.64 7.67 -15.29
N VAL A 275 25.97 8.16 -16.49
CA VAL A 275 26.66 7.37 -17.51
C VAL A 275 28.14 7.75 -17.51
N LYS A 276 29.02 6.85 -17.06
CA LYS A 276 30.44 7.17 -16.87
C LYS A 276 31.21 7.31 -18.19
N ASN A 277 32.14 8.28 -18.24
CA ASN A 277 33.16 8.50 -19.25
C ASN A 277 32.60 8.52 -20.68
N ASN A 278 31.53 9.29 -20.90
CA ASN A 278 30.78 9.27 -22.15
C ASN A 278 30.25 10.66 -22.57
N LEU A 279 30.66 11.14 -23.74
CA LEU A 279 30.16 12.40 -24.32
C LEU A 279 28.98 12.21 -25.29
N ASN A 280 28.58 10.95 -25.52
CA ASN A 280 27.42 10.58 -26.32
C ASN A 280 26.57 9.54 -25.57
N PRO A 281 26.13 9.84 -24.33
CA PRO A 281 25.38 8.90 -23.51
C PRO A 281 24.04 8.54 -24.15
N THR A 282 23.58 7.33 -23.89
CA THR A 282 22.16 6.97 -23.98
C THR A 282 21.77 6.50 -22.58
N TRP A 283 20.80 7.17 -21.97
CA TRP A 283 20.29 6.81 -20.66
C TRP A 283 19.27 5.68 -20.80
N LYS A 284 19.08 4.89 -19.75
CA LYS A 284 18.02 3.89 -19.68
C LYS A 284 16.66 4.56 -19.86
N PRO A 285 15.68 3.90 -20.49
CA PRO A 285 14.32 4.42 -20.55
C PRO A 285 13.79 4.70 -19.14
N PHE A 286 13.09 5.83 -18.98
CA PHE A 286 12.53 6.24 -17.69
C PHE A 286 11.14 6.84 -17.87
N ARG A 287 10.40 6.94 -16.76
CA ARG A 287 9.05 7.48 -16.71
C ARG A 287 8.96 8.59 -15.68
N ILE A 288 8.17 9.62 -15.97
CA ILE A 288 7.89 10.73 -15.03
C ILE A 288 6.38 10.94 -14.99
N PRO A 289 5.72 10.99 -13.80
CA PRO A 289 4.31 11.35 -13.71
C PRO A 289 4.04 12.70 -14.36
N LEU A 290 2.99 12.80 -15.17
CA LEU A 290 2.66 14.01 -15.93
C LEU A 290 2.42 15.20 -14.98
N GLN A 291 1.76 14.94 -13.86
CA GLN A 291 1.52 15.92 -12.79
C GLN A 291 2.83 16.44 -12.18
N SER A 292 3.81 15.56 -11.99
CA SER A 292 5.13 15.90 -11.42
C SER A 292 6.00 16.66 -12.42
N LEU A 293 5.87 16.39 -13.73
CA LEU A 293 6.69 17.01 -14.76
C LEU A 293 6.16 18.40 -15.20
N CYS A 294 4.86 18.52 -15.43
CA CYS A 294 4.25 19.75 -15.96
C CYS A 294 2.91 20.12 -15.30
N GLY A 295 2.49 19.40 -14.25
CA GLY A 295 1.21 19.69 -13.58
C GLY A 295 -0.01 19.32 -14.43
N GLY A 296 0.11 18.28 -15.26
CA GLY A 296 -0.98 17.75 -16.09
C GLY A 296 -1.19 18.48 -17.42
N ASP A 297 -0.48 19.59 -17.63
CA ASP A 297 -0.61 20.47 -18.78
C ASP A 297 0.64 20.38 -19.67
N VAL A 298 0.49 19.80 -20.85
CA VAL A 298 1.60 19.52 -21.79
C VAL A 298 2.22 20.77 -22.41
N GLU A 299 1.54 21.92 -22.32
CA GLU A 299 2.01 23.19 -22.85
C GLU A 299 2.92 23.94 -21.85
N LYS A 300 2.86 23.58 -20.56
CA LYS A 300 3.67 24.25 -19.54
C LYS A 300 5.17 23.99 -19.76
N PRO A 301 6.00 25.02 -19.57
CA PRO A 301 7.45 24.88 -19.67
C PRO A 301 8.03 23.85 -18.70
N ILE A 302 8.97 23.07 -19.22
CA ILE A 302 9.87 22.20 -18.47
C ILE A 302 11.30 22.62 -18.76
N LYS A 303 12.17 22.45 -17.77
CA LYS A 303 13.61 22.71 -17.90
C LYS A 303 14.37 21.40 -17.75
N VAL A 304 15.38 21.20 -18.57
CA VAL A 304 16.29 20.06 -18.49
C VAL A 304 17.72 20.57 -18.33
N ASP A 305 18.34 20.19 -17.23
CA ASP A 305 19.74 20.49 -16.95
C ASP A 305 20.58 19.22 -17.17
N CYS A 306 21.70 19.36 -17.87
CA CYS A 306 22.68 18.30 -18.05
C CYS A 306 23.93 18.61 -17.22
N PHE A 307 24.27 17.69 -16.33
CA PHE A 307 25.37 17.81 -15.40
C PHE A 307 26.43 16.75 -15.64
N ASP A 308 27.65 17.07 -15.24
CA ASP A 308 28.77 16.16 -15.08
C ASP A 308 28.88 15.72 -13.62
N HIS A 309 28.90 14.42 -13.38
CA HIS A 309 28.97 13.87 -12.03
C HIS A 309 30.37 14.00 -11.44
N ASN A 310 30.43 14.40 -10.17
CA ASN A 310 31.66 14.56 -9.39
C ASN A 310 31.49 13.85 -8.05
N ASN A 311 32.46 13.03 -7.67
CA ASN A 311 32.42 12.26 -6.41
C ASN A 311 32.37 13.15 -5.15
N SER A 312 32.76 14.42 -5.26
CA SER A 312 32.66 15.42 -4.19
C SER A 312 31.23 15.91 -3.93
N GLY A 313 30.27 15.56 -4.80
CA GLY A 313 28.90 16.09 -4.79
C GLY A 313 28.74 17.46 -5.46
N SER A 314 29.84 18.14 -5.81
CA SER A 314 29.82 19.42 -6.53
C SER A 314 29.75 19.21 -8.05
N HIS A 315 28.60 18.75 -8.54
CA HIS A 315 28.37 18.47 -9.96
C HIS A 315 28.53 19.71 -10.83
N GLU A 316 29.17 19.58 -11.99
CA GLU A 316 29.41 20.71 -12.89
C GLU A 316 28.34 20.76 -14.00
N ILE A 317 27.69 21.91 -14.19
CA ILE A 317 26.73 22.06 -15.28
C ILE A 317 27.42 22.00 -16.65
N ILE A 318 26.97 21.07 -17.49
CA ILE A 318 27.33 21.00 -18.92
C ILE A 318 26.54 22.07 -19.66
N GLY A 319 25.21 22.04 -19.56
CA GLY A 319 24.31 23.07 -20.07
C GLY A 319 22.85 22.76 -19.75
N CYS A 320 21.94 23.62 -20.21
CA CYS A 320 20.51 23.48 -19.99
C CYS A 320 19.70 23.86 -21.24
N PHE A 321 18.45 23.43 -21.30
CA PHE A 321 17.45 23.92 -22.24
C PHE A 321 16.06 23.93 -21.59
N GLU A 322 15.16 24.72 -22.17
CA GLU A 322 13.74 24.79 -21.78
C GLU A 322 12.89 24.41 -23.00
N THR A 323 11.78 23.71 -22.76
CA THR A 323 10.83 23.26 -23.80
C THR A 323 9.48 22.95 -23.13
N ASN A 324 8.52 22.36 -23.84
CA ASN A 324 7.34 21.75 -23.26
C ASN A 324 7.09 20.35 -23.89
N LEU A 325 6.16 19.58 -23.32
CA LEU A 325 5.88 18.22 -23.80
C LEU A 325 5.25 18.21 -25.18
N ALA A 326 4.34 19.15 -25.46
CA ALA A 326 3.69 19.28 -26.76
C ALA A 326 4.73 19.41 -27.90
N HIS A 327 5.75 20.25 -27.71
CA HIS A 327 6.84 20.42 -28.66
C HIS A 327 7.70 19.15 -28.80
N ILE A 328 8.04 18.48 -27.69
CA ILE A 328 8.81 17.21 -27.76
C ILE A 328 8.02 16.16 -28.52
N GLN A 329 6.72 16.00 -28.25
CA GLN A 329 5.86 15.02 -28.92
C GLN A 329 5.74 15.31 -30.42
N GLN A 330 5.53 16.57 -30.81
CA GLN A 330 5.47 16.97 -32.21
C GLN A 330 6.79 16.67 -32.95
N ALA A 331 7.94 17.00 -32.34
CA ALA A 331 9.24 16.80 -32.96
C ALA A 331 9.66 15.32 -32.99
N SER A 332 9.33 14.54 -31.96
CA SER A 332 9.64 13.10 -31.90
C SER A 332 8.71 12.23 -32.74
N ALA A 333 7.54 12.72 -33.15
CA ALA A 333 6.64 11.99 -34.06
C ALA A 333 7.26 11.74 -35.45
N THR A 334 8.22 12.56 -35.88
CA THR A 334 8.86 12.44 -37.21
C THR A 334 10.19 11.69 -37.15
N TYR A 335 11.02 11.94 -36.13
CA TYR A 335 12.31 11.26 -35.95
C TYR A 335 12.80 11.31 -34.49
N ALA A 336 13.27 12.46 -34.03
CA ALA A 336 13.70 12.71 -32.65
C ALA A 336 13.70 14.22 -32.39
N ALA A 337 13.33 14.63 -31.17
CA ALA A 337 13.42 16.03 -30.77
C ALA A 337 14.86 16.33 -30.33
N GLU A 338 15.50 17.32 -30.96
CA GLU A 338 16.88 17.69 -30.65
C GLU A 338 16.93 19.09 -30.01
N PHE A 339 17.66 19.19 -28.90
CA PHE A 339 17.80 20.41 -28.13
C PHE A 339 19.28 20.73 -27.91
N ASP A 340 19.68 21.94 -28.29
CA ASP A 340 21.01 22.46 -27.99
C ASP A 340 21.18 22.63 -26.47
N CYS A 341 22.21 21.99 -25.90
CA CYS A 341 22.53 22.12 -24.50
C CYS A 341 23.33 23.42 -24.27
N ILE A 342 22.74 24.42 -23.61
CA ILE A 342 23.32 25.76 -23.50
C ILE A 342 23.93 26.01 -22.12
N ASN A 343 25.22 26.29 -22.07
CA ASN A 343 25.89 26.78 -20.87
C ASN A 343 25.88 28.31 -20.85
N LYS A 344 25.07 28.92 -19.96
CA LYS A 344 24.93 30.39 -19.85
C LYS A 344 26.29 31.10 -19.66
N LYS A 345 27.13 30.59 -18.75
CA LYS A 345 28.46 31.16 -18.47
C LYS A 345 29.39 31.10 -19.69
N LYS A 346 29.37 30.02 -20.48
CA LYS A 346 30.18 29.94 -21.71
C LYS A 346 29.63 30.83 -22.82
N LYS A 347 28.31 30.92 -22.97
CA LYS A 347 27.64 31.77 -23.96
C LYS A 347 28.00 33.25 -23.77
N GLU A 348 28.06 33.71 -22.52
CA GLU A 348 28.47 35.07 -22.17
C GLU A 348 29.97 35.35 -22.43
N LYS A 349 30.83 34.36 -22.18
CA LYS A 349 32.30 34.55 -22.22
C LYS A 349 32.96 34.27 -23.56
N LYS A 350 32.39 33.39 -24.40
CA LYS A 350 33.06 32.87 -25.60
C LYS A 350 32.34 33.30 -26.88
N LYS A 351 32.96 34.24 -27.62
CA LYS A 351 32.52 34.59 -28.99
C LYS A 351 32.54 33.35 -29.89
N GLY A 352 31.42 33.08 -30.57
CA GLY A 352 31.27 31.92 -31.45
C GLY A 352 30.85 30.61 -30.76
N TYR A 353 30.51 30.63 -29.46
CA TYR A 353 29.90 29.49 -28.79
C TYR A 353 28.56 29.10 -29.44
N LYS A 354 28.40 27.81 -29.79
CA LYS A 354 27.15 27.25 -30.34
C LYS A 354 26.35 26.52 -29.27
N ASN A 355 26.89 25.43 -28.74
CA ASN A 355 26.29 24.63 -27.67
C ASN A 355 27.40 23.86 -26.91
N SER A 356 27.01 23.18 -25.83
CA SER A 356 27.85 22.26 -25.03
C SER A 356 27.45 20.81 -25.30
N GLY A 357 26.98 20.53 -26.52
CA GLY A 357 26.37 19.28 -26.95
C GLY A 357 24.88 19.41 -27.28
N VAL A 358 24.29 18.30 -27.74
CA VAL A 358 22.87 18.22 -28.14
C VAL A 358 22.22 17.07 -27.39
N ILE A 359 21.08 17.35 -26.74
CA ILE A 359 20.20 16.34 -26.12
C ILE A 359 19.17 15.90 -27.17
N ILE A 360 18.95 14.60 -27.27
CA ILE A 360 18.11 13.96 -28.28
C ILE A 360 17.05 13.13 -27.55
N VAL A 361 15.79 13.55 -27.64
CA VAL A 361 14.66 12.78 -27.14
C VAL A 361 14.15 11.90 -28.29
N LYS A 362 14.49 10.62 -28.22
CA LYS A 362 14.12 9.60 -29.23
C LYS A 362 12.66 9.17 -29.08
N LYS A 363 12.18 9.11 -27.84
CA LYS A 363 10.79 8.77 -27.52
C LYS A 363 10.25 9.68 -26.43
N CYS A 364 9.04 10.16 -26.63
CA CYS A 364 8.24 10.89 -25.64
C CYS A 364 6.77 10.52 -25.85
N SER A 365 6.26 9.58 -25.06
CA SER A 365 4.86 9.15 -25.16
C SER A 365 4.16 9.27 -23.81
N ILE A 366 3.00 9.93 -23.81
CA ILE A 366 2.12 9.97 -22.65
C ILE A 366 1.30 8.68 -22.67
N VAL A 367 1.41 7.88 -21.62
CA VAL A 367 0.67 6.62 -21.46
C VAL A 367 -0.11 6.67 -20.15
N LYS A 368 -1.27 6.01 -20.13
CA LYS A 368 -2.00 5.78 -18.89
C LYS A 368 -1.34 4.62 -18.15
N GLU A 369 -0.95 4.84 -16.90
CA GLU A 369 -0.54 3.79 -15.99
C GLU A 369 -1.74 3.47 -15.12
N TYR A 370 -2.26 2.25 -15.20
CA TYR A 370 -3.51 1.92 -14.53
C TYR A 370 -3.27 1.79 -13.02
N THR A 371 -4.11 2.49 -12.25
CA THR A 371 -4.12 2.42 -10.78
C THR A 371 -4.83 1.15 -10.31
N PHE A 372 -4.81 0.90 -8.99
CA PHE A 372 -5.59 -0.18 -8.41
C PHE A 372 -7.09 -0.01 -8.68
N LEU A 373 -7.63 1.20 -8.47
CA LEU A 373 -9.04 1.48 -8.70
C LEU A 373 -9.42 1.43 -10.18
N ASP A 374 -8.52 1.78 -11.11
CA ASP A 374 -8.74 1.57 -12.55
C ASP A 374 -9.06 0.08 -12.85
N PHE A 375 -8.32 -0.85 -12.24
CA PHE A 375 -8.59 -2.29 -12.41
C PHE A 375 -9.90 -2.71 -11.73
N ILE A 376 -10.11 -2.33 -10.47
CA ILE A 376 -11.31 -2.68 -9.70
C ILE A 376 -12.59 -2.13 -10.35
N MET A 377 -12.67 -0.82 -10.59
CA MET A 377 -13.79 -0.18 -11.29
C MET A 377 -13.92 -0.65 -12.74
N GLY A 378 -12.84 -1.14 -13.32
CA GLY A 378 -12.79 -1.75 -14.65
C GLY A 378 -13.29 -3.19 -14.70
N GLY A 379 -13.71 -3.79 -13.58
CA GLY A 379 -14.27 -5.14 -13.50
C GLY A 379 -13.26 -6.24 -13.14
N CYS A 380 -12.07 -5.89 -12.64
CA CYS A 380 -11.16 -6.87 -12.04
C CYS A 380 -11.74 -7.39 -10.73
N GLN A 381 -11.76 -8.71 -10.56
CA GLN A 381 -12.19 -9.39 -9.34
C GLN A 381 -10.99 -9.82 -8.50
N ILE A 382 -11.07 -9.59 -7.19
CA ILE A 382 -10.11 -10.08 -6.21
C ILE A 382 -10.67 -11.34 -5.57
N ASN A 383 -10.19 -12.49 -6.03
CA ASN A 383 -10.62 -13.81 -5.58
C ASN A 383 -9.87 -14.18 -4.31
N PHE A 384 -10.59 -14.36 -3.20
CA PHE A 384 -9.96 -14.54 -1.89
C PHE A 384 -10.10 -15.98 -1.36
N THR A 385 -8.97 -16.65 -1.14
CA THR A 385 -8.91 -18.02 -0.58
C THR A 385 -8.34 -18.00 0.82
N ILE A 386 -8.95 -18.72 1.75
CA ILE A 386 -8.53 -18.79 3.15
C ILE A 386 -7.98 -20.18 3.44
N ALA A 387 -6.80 -20.25 4.03
CA ALA A 387 -6.11 -21.47 4.44
C ALA A 387 -5.81 -21.41 5.95
N ILE A 388 -6.34 -22.37 6.68
CA ILE A 388 -6.27 -22.42 8.14
C ILE A 388 -5.40 -23.61 8.54
N ASP A 389 -4.40 -23.33 9.35
CA ASP A 389 -3.57 -24.35 9.98
C ASP A 389 -4.39 -25.14 11.01
N PHE A 390 -4.41 -26.47 10.89
CA PHE A 390 -5.00 -27.38 11.87
C PHE A 390 -3.94 -28.36 12.41
N THR A 391 -2.69 -27.91 12.53
CA THR A 391 -1.60 -28.73 13.06
C THR A 391 -1.64 -28.84 14.58
N GLY A 392 -1.02 -29.89 15.12
CA GLY A 392 -1.04 -30.25 16.53
C GLY A 392 -0.27 -29.28 17.43
N SER A 393 0.57 -28.39 16.89
CA SER A 393 1.22 -27.30 17.63
C SER A 393 0.20 -26.37 18.30
N ASN A 394 -0.99 -26.25 17.71
CA ASN A 394 -2.10 -25.44 18.23
C ASN A 394 -2.72 -25.96 19.53
N GLY A 395 -2.38 -27.19 19.96
CA GLY A 395 -2.94 -27.83 21.15
C GLY A 395 -4.39 -28.30 20.98
N ASP A 396 -4.89 -29.06 21.96
CA ASP A 396 -6.25 -29.63 21.91
C ASP A 396 -7.33 -28.53 21.93
N PRO A 397 -8.17 -28.38 20.89
CA PRO A 397 -9.16 -27.30 20.79
C PRO A 397 -10.18 -27.24 21.93
N ARG A 398 -10.31 -28.31 22.73
CA ARG A 398 -11.19 -28.37 23.90
C ARG A 398 -10.59 -27.69 25.13
N LEU A 399 -9.28 -27.42 25.11
CA LEU A 399 -8.56 -26.84 26.23
C LEU A 399 -8.40 -25.33 26.04
N PRO A 400 -8.61 -24.50 27.09
CA PRO A 400 -8.51 -23.04 26.99
C PRO A 400 -7.14 -22.48 26.56
N ASN A 401 -6.07 -23.29 26.62
CA ASN A 401 -4.73 -22.91 26.20
C ASN A 401 -4.45 -23.20 24.71
N SER A 402 -5.39 -23.82 24.00
CA SER A 402 -5.27 -24.02 22.56
C SER A 402 -5.53 -22.74 21.79
N LEU A 403 -4.78 -22.51 20.71
CA LEU A 403 -5.01 -21.40 19.79
C LEU A 403 -6.32 -21.56 19.00
N HIS A 404 -6.85 -22.78 18.90
CA HIS A 404 -8.15 -23.05 18.30
C HIS A 404 -9.31 -23.05 19.31
N TYR A 405 -9.05 -22.80 20.60
CA TYR A 405 -10.12 -22.82 21.61
C TYR A 405 -11.23 -21.84 21.24
N ILE A 406 -12.47 -22.34 21.11
CA ILE A 406 -13.64 -21.49 20.84
C ILE A 406 -14.21 -21.07 22.19
N ASN A 407 -13.88 -19.87 22.62
CA ASN A 407 -14.40 -19.31 23.87
C ASN A 407 -15.91 -18.99 23.74
N PRO A 408 -16.78 -19.46 24.65
CA PRO A 408 -18.19 -19.07 24.68
C PRO A 408 -18.45 -17.55 24.72
N GLN A 409 -17.46 -16.76 25.13
CA GLN A 409 -17.56 -15.30 25.32
C GLN A 409 -16.71 -14.49 24.32
N GLY A 410 -15.99 -15.13 23.39
CA GLY A 410 -15.07 -14.40 22.51
C GLY A 410 -14.48 -15.21 21.34
N TYR A 411 -13.66 -14.54 20.53
CA TYR A 411 -12.96 -15.11 19.38
C TYR A 411 -11.54 -15.52 19.74
N ASN A 412 -11.04 -16.60 19.14
CA ASN A 412 -9.59 -16.90 19.15
C ASN A 412 -8.86 -16.09 18.07
N GLU A 413 -7.53 -16.18 18.04
CA GLU A 413 -6.70 -15.43 17.10
C GLU A 413 -6.99 -15.79 15.64
N TYR A 414 -7.26 -17.07 15.34
CA TYR A 414 -7.68 -17.51 13.99
C TYR A 414 -8.97 -16.82 13.54
N LEU A 415 -10.01 -16.85 14.37
CA LEU A 415 -11.29 -16.19 14.07
C LEU A 415 -11.13 -14.68 13.93
N SER A 416 -10.31 -14.06 14.79
CA SER A 416 -10.02 -12.62 14.72
C SER A 416 -9.33 -12.25 13.42
N ALA A 417 -8.34 -13.04 12.96
CA ALA A 417 -7.64 -12.83 11.70
C ALA A 417 -8.56 -13.02 10.49
N ILE A 418 -9.37 -14.09 10.46
CA ILE A 418 -10.38 -14.33 9.40
C ILE A 418 -11.34 -13.15 9.30
N TRP A 419 -11.87 -12.69 10.44
CA TRP A 419 -12.83 -11.59 10.50
C TRP A 419 -12.21 -10.27 10.06
N ALA A 420 -10.99 -9.97 10.54
CA ALA A 420 -10.29 -8.74 10.20
C ALA A 420 -10.04 -8.60 8.71
N VAL A 421 -9.36 -9.60 8.12
CA VAL A 421 -8.97 -9.55 6.71
C VAL A 421 -10.18 -9.73 5.80
N GLY A 422 -11.04 -10.70 6.13
CA GLY A 422 -12.20 -11.05 5.33
C GLY A 422 -13.20 -9.91 5.19
N ASN A 423 -13.42 -9.12 6.25
CA ASN A 423 -14.39 -8.01 6.22
C ASN A 423 -14.02 -6.89 5.26
N VAL A 424 -12.74 -6.70 5.00
CA VAL A 424 -12.28 -5.71 4.03
C VAL A 424 -12.36 -6.28 2.62
N ILE A 425 -11.80 -7.47 2.41
CA ILE A 425 -11.67 -8.05 1.07
C ILE A 425 -13.02 -8.42 0.46
N GLN A 426 -14.01 -8.80 1.28
CA GLN A 426 -15.30 -9.25 0.77
C GLN A 426 -16.08 -8.23 -0.07
N ASP A 427 -15.74 -6.94 -0.01
CA ASP A 427 -16.38 -5.92 -0.84
C ASP A 427 -15.80 -5.84 -2.26
N TYR A 428 -14.68 -6.51 -2.51
CA TYR A 428 -13.99 -6.61 -3.81
C TYR A 428 -14.19 -7.97 -4.50
N ASP A 429 -14.95 -8.86 -3.85
CA ASP A 429 -15.44 -10.11 -4.39
C ASP A 429 -16.92 -9.95 -4.77
N SER A 430 -17.26 -10.28 -6.02
CA SER A 430 -18.60 -10.00 -6.56
C SER A 430 -19.69 -10.96 -6.09
N ASP A 431 -19.34 -12.22 -5.84
CA ASP A 431 -20.31 -13.25 -5.41
C ASP A 431 -20.24 -13.51 -3.91
N LYS A 432 -19.17 -13.02 -3.25
CA LYS A 432 -18.91 -13.19 -1.82
C LYS A 432 -18.86 -14.67 -1.43
N MET A 433 -18.40 -15.51 -2.35
CA MET A 433 -18.21 -16.93 -2.13
C MET A 433 -16.72 -17.20 -1.91
N PHE A 434 -16.35 -17.59 -0.69
CA PHE A 434 -14.95 -17.74 -0.30
C PHE A 434 -14.58 -19.22 -0.16
N PRO A 435 -13.66 -19.75 -0.98
CA PRO A 435 -13.12 -21.07 -0.75
C PRO A 435 -12.26 -21.06 0.52
N ALA A 436 -12.54 -22.00 1.42
CA ALA A 436 -11.84 -22.11 2.70
C ALA A 436 -11.30 -23.53 2.91
N PHE A 437 -10.00 -23.62 3.16
CA PHE A 437 -9.26 -24.86 3.30
C PHE A 437 -8.58 -24.96 4.66
N GLY A 438 -8.47 -26.18 5.18
CA GLY A 438 -7.61 -26.54 6.29
C GLY A 438 -6.39 -27.31 5.80
N PHE A 439 -5.31 -27.31 6.57
CA PHE A 439 -4.14 -28.15 6.32
C PHE A 439 -3.52 -28.69 7.62
N GLY A 440 -2.82 -29.82 7.53
CA GLY A 440 -2.07 -30.39 8.65
C GLY A 440 -2.90 -31.20 9.65
N ALA A 441 -4.05 -31.73 9.24
CA ALA A 441 -4.95 -32.51 10.11
C ALA A 441 -5.27 -33.89 9.56
N GLN A 442 -5.67 -34.79 10.45
CA GLN A 442 -6.31 -36.05 10.09
C GLN A 442 -7.81 -35.82 9.90
N ILE A 443 -8.33 -36.09 8.69
CA ILE A 443 -9.71 -35.77 8.31
C ILE A 443 -10.62 -37.02 8.28
N PRO A 444 -11.90 -36.92 8.70
CA PRO A 444 -12.88 -38.00 8.54
C PRO A 444 -13.10 -38.38 7.06
N PRO A 445 -13.65 -39.59 6.78
CA PRO A 445 -13.96 -40.66 7.74
C PRO A 445 -12.77 -41.56 8.06
N ARG A 446 -11.68 -41.49 7.28
CA ARG A 446 -10.52 -42.39 7.40
C ARG A 446 -9.46 -41.90 8.37
N MET A 447 -9.56 -40.66 8.84
CA MET A 447 -8.56 -39.99 9.67
C MET A 447 -7.17 -40.00 9.03
N GLN A 448 -7.12 -39.87 7.70
CA GLN A 448 -5.87 -39.75 6.96
C GLN A 448 -5.38 -38.31 7.05
N VAL A 449 -4.06 -38.15 7.15
CA VAL A 449 -3.41 -36.84 7.14
C VAL A 449 -3.70 -36.17 5.80
N SER A 450 -4.19 -34.94 5.86
CA SER A 450 -4.36 -34.06 4.72
C SER A 450 -3.60 -32.75 4.94
N HIS A 451 -2.90 -32.33 3.89
CA HIS A 451 -2.25 -31.02 3.82
C HIS A 451 -3.09 -30.00 3.06
N GLU A 452 -4.31 -30.37 2.69
CA GLU A 452 -5.27 -29.50 2.03
C GLU A 452 -6.66 -30.17 2.03
N PHE A 453 -7.64 -29.56 2.67
CA PHE A 453 -9.01 -30.08 2.65
C PHE A 453 -10.03 -28.95 2.80
N PRO A 454 -11.19 -29.01 2.13
CA PRO A 454 -12.23 -27.99 2.31
C PRO A 454 -12.81 -28.09 3.72
N ILE A 455 -12.85 -26.98 4.45
CA ILE A 455 -13.33 -26.99 5.86
C ILE A 455 -14.84 -27.23 5.96
N ASN A 456 -15.59 -27.04 4.87
CA ASN A 456 -17.00 -27.40 4.77
C ASN A 456 -17.23 -28.89 4.43
N PHE A 457 -16.16 -29.69 4.32
CA PHE A 457 -16.17 -31.11 3.92
C PHE A 457 -16.85 -31.40 2.58
N ASN A 458 -16.91 -30.42 1.68
CA ASN A 458 -17.45 -30.58 0.33
C ASN A 458 -16.35 -30.34 -0.73
N PRO A 459 -15.64 -31.40 -1.16
CA PRO A 459 -14.59 -31.29 -2.19
C PRO A 459 -15.09 -30.78 -3.54
N SER A 460 -16.37 -30.99 -3.86
CA SER A 460 -16.95 -30.53 -5.12
C SER A 460 -17.31 -29.04 -5.08
N ASN A 461 -17.45 -28.46 -3.89
CA ASN A 461 -17.77 -27.04 -3.71
C ASN A 461 -17.18 -26.54 -2.37
N PRO A 462 -15.92 -26.07 -2.36
CA PRO A 462 -15.24 -25.58 -1.16
C PRO A 462 -15.71 -24.18 -0.71
N PHE A 463 -16.64 -23.55 -1.43
CA PHE A 463 -17.02 -22.16 -1.24
C PHE A 463 -18.01 -21.98 -0.07
N CYS A 464 -17.73 -20.98 0.76
CA CYS A 464 -18.56 -20.54 1.87
C CYS A 464 -19.19 -19.18 1.55
N ALA A 465 -20.48 -18.99 1.88
CA ALA A 465 -21.17 -17.72 1.65
C ALA A 465 -20.79 -16.68 2.70
N GLY A 466 -20.05 -15.65 2.30
CA GLY A 466 -19.57 -14.60 3.20
C GLY A 466 -18.53 -15.07 4.21
N ILE A 467 -17.98 -14.12 4.98
CA ILE A 467 -17.04 -14.42 6.06
C ILE A 467 -17.75 -15.13 7.22
N GLU A 468 -19.03 -14.81 7.43
CA GLU A 468 -19.90 -15.52 8.37
C GLU A 468 -20.00 -17.01 8.03
N GLY A 469 -20.11 -17.35 6.74
CA GLY A 469 -20.13 -18.74 6.27
C GLY A 469 -18.79 -19.45 6.53
N VAL A 470 -17.67 -18.77 6.32
CA VAL A 470 -16.33 -19.30 6.63
C VAL A 470 -16.19 -19.59 8.13
N ILE A 471 -16.64 -18.67 8.99
CA ILE A 471 -16.63 -18.85 10.44
C ILE A 471 -17.48 -20.04 10.86
N GLN A 472 -18.70 -20.16 10.32
CA GLN A 472 -19.57 -21.29 10.59
C GLN A 472 -18.92 -22.62 10.18
N ALA A 473 -18.33 -22.67 8.98
CA ALA A 473 -17.64 -23.86 8.49
C ALA A 473 -16.42 -24.22 9.37
N TYR A 474 -15.63 -23.23 9.79
CA TYR A 474 -14.51 -23.44 10.71
C TYR A 474 -14.97 -24.02 12.06
N GLN A 475 -16.02 -23.43 12.67
CA GLN A 475 -16.58 -23.90 13.94
C GLN A 475 -17.14 -25.33 13.85
N GLN A 476 -17.72 -25.70 12.71
CA GLN A 476 -18.22 -27.06 12.46
C GLN A 476 -17.11 -28.06 12.14
N CYS A 477 -16.04 -27.62 11.45
CA CYS A 477 -14.90 -28.43 11.05
C CYS A 477 -14.06 -28.88 12.24
N LEU A 478 -13.72 -27.94 13.11
CA LEU A 478 -12.76 -28.11 14.20
C LEU A 478 -13.02 -29.32 15.11
N PRO A 479 -14.25 -29.62 15.59
CA PRO A 479 -14.49 -30.79 16.44
C PRO A 479 -14.44 -32.14 15.68
N GLN A 480 -14.45 -32.12 14.35
CA GLN A 480 -14.49 -33.33 13.52
C GLN A 480 -13.10 -33.80 13.07
N VAL A 481 -12.13 -32.89 13.00
CA VAL A 481 -10.75 -33.21 12.60
C VAL A 481 -9.89 -33.52 13.81
N LYS A 482 -8.78 -34.24 13.59
CA LYS A 482 -7.74 -34.42 14.60
C LYS A 482 -6.50 -33.67 14.16
N LEU A 483 -6.10 -32.67 14.96
CA LEU A 483 -4.92 -31.87 14.69
C LEU A 483 -3.67 -32.75 14.60
N TYR A 484 -2.82 -32.52 13.59
CA TYR A 484 -1.69 -33.39 13.28
C TYR A 484 -0.51 -32.60 12.66
N GLY A 485 0.17 -33.11 11.65
CA GLY A 485 1.22 -32.40 10.94
C GLY A 485 1.80 -33.23 9.80
N PRO A 486 2.86 -32.75 9.14
CA PRO A 486 3.55 -31.46 9.33
C PRO A 486 2.78 -30.21 8.86
N THR A 487 3.32 -29.04 9.21
CA THR A 487 2.89 -27.71 8.75
C THR A 487 3.48 -27.43 7.36
N ASN A 488 2.69 -27.67 6.32
CA ASN A 488 3.13 -27.57 4.92
C ASN A 488 2.31 -26.55 4.13
N PHE A 489 2.95 -25.53 3.55
CA PHE A 489 2.25 -24.50 2.76
C PHE A 489 2.29 -24.76 1.26
N SER A 490 3.27 -25.52 0.78
CA SER A 490 3.45 -25.75 -0.66
C SER A 490 2.17 -26.30 -1.35
N PRO A 491 1.40 -27.24 -0.76
CA PRO A 491 0.18 -27.74 -1.39
C PRO A 491 -0.85 -26.65 -1.69
N ILE A 492 -1.21 -25.84 -0.68
CA ILE A 492 -2.24 -24.82 -0.84
C ILE A 492 -1.79 -23.65 -1.73
N ILE A 493 -0.50 -23.28 -1.68
CA ILE A 493 0.07 -22.28 -2.60
C ILE A 493 -0.03 -22.79 -4.04
N ASN A 494 0.34 -24.05 -4.29
CA ASN A 494 0.27 -24.64 -5.62
C ASN A 494 -1.16 -24.78 -6.13
N HIS A 495 -2.13 -25.08 -5.26
CA HIS A 495 -3.55 -25.09 -5.63
C HIS A 495 -3.98 -23.72 -6.15
N VAL A 496 -3.81 -22.66 -5.35
CA VAL A 496 -4.26 -21.31 -5.77
C VAL A 496 -3.49 -20.83 -7.01
N ALA A 497 -2.20 -21.18 -7.13
CA ALA A 497 -1.40 -20.89 -8.31
C ALA A 497 -1.96 -21.53 -9.60
N GLN A 498 -2.72 -22.63 -9.53
CA GLN A 498 -3.37 -23.18 -10.73
C GLN A 498 -4.41 -22.22 -11.32
N PHE A 499 -5.18 -21.53 -10.48
CA PHE A 499 -6.13 -20.51 -10.96
C PHE A 499 -5.39 -19.32 -11.56
N GLY A 500 -4.29 -18.89 -10.93
CA GLY A 500 -3.40 -17.88 -11.50
C GLY A 500 -2.87 -18.25 -12.89
N LYS A 501 -2.42 -19.49 -13.08
CA LYS A 501 -1.97 -20.00 -14.39
C LYS A 501 -3.09 -19.94 -15.44
N GLN A 502 -4.31 -20.33 -15.07
CA GLN A 502 -5.47 -20.27 -15.96
C GLN A 502 -5.82 -18.82 -16.34
N ALA A 503 -5.76 -17.89 -15.40
CA ALA A 503 -6.04 -16.48 -15.65
C ALA A 503 -5.02 -15.82 -16.59
N VAL A 504 -3.73 -16.18 -16.51
CA VAL A 504 -2.71 -15.70 -17.45
C VAL A 504 -3.06 -16.06 -18.90
N HIS A 505 -3.62 -17.24 -19.14
CA HIS A 505 -4.04 -17.66 -20.48
C HIS A 505 -5.20 -16.84 -21.06
N GLN A 506 -6.02 -16.20 -20.21
CA GLN A 506 -7.13 -15.36 -20.66
C GLN A 506 -6.66 -14.01 -21.22
N GLN A 507 -5.42 -13.58 -20.90
CA GLN A 507 -4.85 -12.30 -21.32
C GLN A 507 -5.72 -11.07 -20.99
N THR A 508 -6.49 -11.15 -19.90
CA THR A 508 -7.29 -10.05 -19.36
C THR A 508 -6.91 -9.78 -17.91
N ALA A 509 -7.06 -8.54 -17.45
CA ALA A 509 -6.93 -8.18 -16.04
C ALA A 509 -8.25 -8.42 -15.29
N SER A 510 -8.88 -9.58 -15.50
CA SER A 510 -10.20 -9.88 -14.92
C SER A 510 -10.12 -10.52 -13.55
N ASN A 511 -9.06 -11.27 -13.26
CA ASN A 511 -8.94 -12.06 -12.05
C ASN A 511 -7.57 -11.88 -11.41
N TYR A 512 -7.57 -11.60 -10.11
CA TYR A 512 -6.40 -11.65 -9.25
C TYR A 512 -6.72 -12.51 -8.03
N PHE A 513 -5.76 -13.31 -7.55
CA PHE A 513 -5.98 -14.27 -6.47
C PHE A 513 -5.20 -13.86 -5.22
N VAL A 514 -5.86 -13.86 -4.07
CA VAL A 514 -5.22 -13.58 -2.77
C VAL A 514 -5.42 -14.79 -1.87
N LEU A 515 -4.32 -15.40 -1.45
CA LEU A 515 -4.33 -16.53 -0.51
C LEU A 515 -3.96 -16.02 0.89
N LEU A 516 -4.89 -16.09 1.84
CA LEU A 516 -4.61 -15.88 3.26
C LEU A 516 -4.27 -17.21 3.93
N ILE A 517 -3.07 -17.33 4.49
CA ILE A 517 -2.61 -18.45 5.32
C ILE A 517 -2.57 -17.96 6.77
N ILE A 518 -3.25 -18.67 7.67
CA ILE A 518 -3.20 -18.40 9.11
C ILE A 518 -2.57 -19.61 9.78
N THR A 519 -1.50 -19.41 10.54
CA THR A 519 -0.67 -20.48 11.11
C THR A 519 -0.08 -20.11 12.46
N ASP A 520 0.16 -21.10 13.31
CA ASP A 520 0.81 -20.88 14.62
C ASP A 520 2.31 -21.11 14.63
N GLY A 521 2.94 -21.51 13.52
CA GLY A 521 4.39 -21.72 13.55
C GLY A 521 5.00 -22.47 12.38
N VAL A 522 6.20 -23.00 12.67
CA VAL A 522 7.30 -23.30 11.74
C VAL A 522 6.89 -24.16 10.55
N ILE A 523 7.15 -23.61 9.36
CA ILE A 523 6.99 -24.29 8.07
C ILE A 523 7.96 -25.48 8.00
N THR A 524 7.42 -26.67 7.75
CA THR A 524 8.22 -27.89 7.62
C THR A 524 8.76 -28.08 6.21
N ASP A 525 7.98 -27.70 5.19
CA ASP A 525 8.31 -27.82 3.76
C ASP A 525 8.92 -26.52 3.18
N MET A 526 9.91 -25.96 3.87
CA MET A 526 10.45 -24.63 3.53
C MET A 526 10.97 -24.54 2.08
N ASP A 527 11.69 -25.54 1.59
CA ASP A 527 12.25 -25.51 0.23
C ASP A 527 11.18 -25.66 -0.85
N GLU A 528 10.17 -26.50 -0.61
CA GLU A 528 8.99 -26.66 -1.47
C GLU A 528 8.11 -25.40 -1.46
N THR A 529 7.96 -24.77 -0.29
CA THR A 529 7.22 -23.51 -0.12
C THR A 529 7.92 -22.37 -0.86
N ARG A 530 9.24 -22.22 -0.72
CA ARG A 530 10.04 -21.25 -1.50
C ARG A 530 9.88 -21.48 -3.00
N SER A 531 9.93 -22.74 -3.44
CA SER A 531 9.77 -23.08 -4.85
C SER A 531 8.36 -22.76 -5.35
N ALA A 532 7.33 -23.00 -4.55
CA ALA A 532 5.94 -22.65 -4.87
C ALA A 532 5.75 -21.13 -5.00
N ILE A 533 6.30 -20.34 -4.05
CA ILE A 533 6.23 -18.88 -4.08
C ILE A 533 6.97 -18.32 -5.30
N VAL A 534 8.19 -18.78 -5.58
CA VAL A 534 8.95 -18.34 -6.75
C VAL A 534 8.21 -18.66 -8.04
N ASN A 535 7.60 -19.84 -8.16
CA ASN A 535 6.78 -20.20 -9.32
C ASN A 535 5.49 -19.38 -9.42
N ALA A 536 4.87 -19.02 -8.28
CA ALA A 536 3.68 -18.19 -8.23
C ALA A 536 3.97 -16.71 -8.52
N SER A 537 5.21 -16.25 -8.35
CA SER A 537 5.59 -14.84 -8.56
C SER A 537 5.31 -14.32 -9.97
N SER A 538 5.21 -15.20 -10.98
CA SER A 538 4.86 -14.81 -12.36
C SER A 538 3.36 -14.83 -12.66
N LEU A 539 2.49 -15.09 -11.69
CA LEU A 539 1.04 -15.28 -11.84
C LEU A 539 0.27 -14.11 -11.20
N PRO A 540 -1.02 -13.85 -11.49
CA PRO A 540 -1.83 -12.82 -10.81
C PRO A 540 -2.23 -13.29 -9.41
N MET A 541 -1.27 -13.38 -8.49
CA MET A 541 -1.47 -13.95 -7.15
C MET A 541 -0.67 -13.23 -6.06
N SER A 542 -1.27 -13.05 -4.89
CA SER A 542 -0.61 -12.64 -3.64
C SER A 542 -0.84 -13.67 -2.54
N ILE A 543 0.07 -13.72 -1.58
CA ILE A 543 0.02 -14.58 -0.41
C ILE A 543 0.15 -13.69 0.82
N ILE A 544 -0.80 -13.81 1.72
CA ILE A 544 -0.78 -13.17 3.02
C ILE A 544 -0.58 -14.27 4.04
N ILE A 545 0.38 -14.11 4.95
CA ILE A 545 0.65 -15.05 6.04
C ILE A 545 0.43 -14.31 7.36
N VAL A 546 -0.55 -14.76 8.15
CA VAL A 546 -0.82 -14.25 9.50
C VAL A 546 -0.33 -15.27 10.52
N GLY A 547 0.70 -14.89 11.28
CA GLY A 547 1.26 -15.71 12.35
C GLY A 547 0.51 -15.51 13.67
N VAL A 548 -0.15 -16.54 14.18
CA VAL A 548 -0.87 -16.50 15.47
C VAL A 548 -0.07 -17.17 16.59
N GLY A 549 -0.32 -16.77 17.83
CA GLY A 549 0.36 -17.32 19.00
C GLY A 549 1.81 -16.82 19.18
N GLY A 550 2.58 -17.61 19.94
CA GLY A 550 3.87 -17.20 20.52
C GLY A 550 5.11 -17.79 19.85
N ALA A 551 4.99 -18.41 18.68
CA ALA A 551 6.11 -19.10 18.03
C ALA A 551 7.20 -18.15 17.50
N ASP A 552 8.29 -18.76 17.03
CA ASP A 552 9.34 -18.10 16.26
C ASP A 552 8.90 -17.98 14.79
N PHE A 553 8.82 -16.74 14.29
CA PHE A 553 8.37 -16.43 12.95
C PHE A 553 9.51 -16.01 11.99
N THR A 554 10.77 -16.22 12.39
CA THR A 554 11.95 -15.90 11.54
C THR A 554 11.83 -16.53 10.14
N ALA A 555 11.26 -17.74 10.06
CA ALA A 555 11.00 -18.45 8.80
C ALA A 555 10.02 -17.72 7.88
N MET A 556 9.01 -17.04 8.44
CA MET A 556 7.99 -16.32 7.69
C MET A 556 8.49 -14.93 7.30
N GLU A 557 9.24 -14.25 8.19
CA GLU A 557 9.94 -13.00 7.87
C GLU A 557 10.91 -13.19 6.69
N PHE A 558 11.58 -14.35 6.62
CA PHE A 558 12.42 -14.70 5.46
C PHE A 558 11.63 -14.82 4.14
N LEU A 559 10.34 -15.18 4.18
CA LEU A 559 9.50 -15.29 2.99
C LEU A 559 8.96 -13.94 2.52
N ASP A 560 8.90 -12.93 3.40
CA ASP A 560 8.25 -11.62 3.22
C ASP A 560 8.94 -10.69 2.20
N GLY A 561 10.06 -11.10 1.58
CA GLY A 561 10.70 -10.42 0.45
C GLY A 561 11.27 -9.00 0.70
N ASP A 562 10.90 -8.34 1.79
CA ASP A 562 11.33 -7.01 2.20
C ASP A 562 12.84 -6.87 2.37
N ASP A 563 13.49 -7.93 2.89
CA ASP A 563 14.94 -8.00 3.12
C ASP A 563 15.73 -8.50 1.89
N GLY A 564 15.06 -8.76 0.76
CA GLY A 564 15.69 -9.10 -0.50
C GLY A 564 14.93 -10.09 -1.37
N ILE A 565 15.43 -10.31 -2.58
CA ILE A 565 14.77 -11.16 -3.57
C ILE A 565 14.77 -12.63 -3.11
N LEU A 566 13.58 -13.17 -2.82
CA LEU A 566 13.38 -14.58 -2.50
C LEU A 566 13.88 -15.47 -3.64
N ARG A 567 14.56 -16.56 -3.26
CA ARG A 567 15.08 -17.56 -4.21
C ARG A 567 14.57 -18.95 -3.87
N SER A 568 14.37 -19.78 -4.88
CA SER A 568 14.08 -21.20 -4.72
C SER A 568 15.33 -21.95 -4.22
N ALA A 569 15.16 -23.22 -3.83
CA ALA A 569 16.29 -24.10 -3.51
C ALA A 569 17.26 -24.29 -4.69
N THR A 570 16.78 -24.14 -5.94
CA THR A 570 17.60 -24.19 -7.16
C THR A 570 18.27 -22.87 -7.52
N GLY A 571 18.06 -21.81 -6.74
CA GLY A 571 18.67 -20.49 -6.93
C GLY A 571 17.90 -19.53 -7.86
N GLN A 572 16.76 -19.97 -8.40
CA GLN A 572 15.88 -19.13 -9.22
C GLN A 572 15.29 -18.00 -8.37
N ALA A 573 15.37 -16.76 -8.85
CA ALA A 573 14.79 -15.60 -8.19
C ALA A 573 13.29 -15.48 -8.48
N ALA A 574 12.52 -15.05 -7.48
CA ALA A 574 11.15 -14.58 -7.68
C ALA A 574 11.15 -13.37 -8.64
N MET A 575 10.14 -13.30 -9.51
CA MET A 575 9.98 -12.19 -10.46
C MET A 575 9.54 -10.88 -9.80
N ARG A 576 8.78 -11.00 -8.72
CA ARG A 576 8.24 -9.91 -7.91
C ARG A 576 7.98 -10.44 -6.51
N ASP A 577 7.86 -9.53 -5.56
CA ASP A 577 7.37 -9.85 -4.24
C ASP A 577 5.85 -10.10 -4.28
N ILE A 578 5.43 -11.15 -3.57
CA ILE A 578 4.04 -11.60 -3.52
C ILE A 578 3.61 -12.02 -2.11
N VAL A 579 4.52 -12.01 -1.14
CA VAL A 579 4.25 -12.49 0.21
C VAL A 579 4.16 -11.27 1.12
N GLN A 580 3.15 -11.22 1.96
CA GLN A 580 3.10 -10.32 3.11
C GLN A 580 3.01 -11.17 4.38
N PHE A 581 3.94 -11.02 5.31
CA PHE A 581 3.86 -11.63 6.63
C PHE A 581 3.45 -10.61 7.70
N VAL A 582 2.51 -11.01 8.57
CA VAL A 582 2.09 -10.21 9.72
C VAL A 582 1.93 -11.09 10.97
N PRO A 583 2.72 -10.85 12.04
CA PRO A 583 2.53 -11.54 13.30
C PRO A 583 1.38 -10.90 14.11
N PHE A 584 0.29 -11.66 14.30
CA PHE A 584 -0.93 -11.23 14.99
C PHE A 584 -0.66 -10.68 16.40
N ARG A 585 0.32 -11.24 17.12
CA ARG A 585 0.72 -10.81 18.47
C ARG A 585 1.07 -9.31 18.59
N GLN A 586 1.47 -8.66 17.50
CA GLN A 586 1.73 -7.21 17.48
C GLN A 586 0.46 -6.36 17.65
N PHE A 587 -0.72 -6.96 17.46
CA PHE A 587 -2.02 -6.26 17.42
C PHE A 587 -2.99 -6.69 18.52
N GLN A 588 -2.60 -7.57 19.45
CA GLN A 588 -3.48 -8.05 20.53
C GLN A 588 -4.08 -6.91 21.40
N ASN A 589 -3.39 -5.77 21.50
CA ASN A 589 -3.85 -4.58 22.23
C ASN A 589 -4.14 -3.37 21.31
N ALA A 590 -4.14 -3.58 19.99
CA ALA A 590 -4.39 -2.54 19.00
C ALA A 590 -5.84 -2.61 18.48
N PRO A 591 -6.38 -1.50 17.95
CA PRO A 591 -7.61 -1.54 17.18
C PRO A 591 -7.48 -2.54 16.01
N GLN A 592 -8.56 -3.26 15.71
CA GLN A 592 -8.57 -4.28 14.66
C GLN A 592 -8.18 -3.70 13.29
N GLU A 593 -8.45 -2.42 13.07
CA GLU A 593 -8.12 -1.66 11.87
C GLU A 593 -6.60 -1.59 11.62
N MET A 594 -5.77 -1.63 12.67
CA MET A 594 -4.30 -1.63 12.53
C MET A 594 -3.78 -2.96 11.97
N LEU A 595 -4.42 -4.07 12.36
CA LEU A 595 -4.11 -5.39 11.81
C LEU A 595 -4.48 -5.42 10.33
N THR A 596 -5.69 -4.99 9.96
CA THR A 596 -6.13 -4.99 8.56
C THR A 596 -5.25 -4.08 7.70
N GLN A 597 -4.88 -2.92 8.22
CA GLN A 597 -3.95 -2.00 7.56
C GLN A 597 -2.62 -2.68 7.24
N SER A 598 -2.01 -3.35 8.22
CA SER A 598 -0.72 -3.99 8.03
C SER A 598 -0.81 -5.20 7.09
N VAL A 599 -1.90 -5.98 7.19
CA VAL A 599 -2.10 -7.20 6.39
C VAL A 599 -2.39 -6.89 4.92
N LEU A 600 -3.06 -5.78 4.63
CA LEU A 600 -3.55 -5.47 3.29
C LEU A 600 -2.76 -4.38 2.56
N ALA A 601 -1.77 -3.77 3.22
CA ALA A 601 -1.01 -2.64 2.72
C ALA A 601 -0.43 -2.85 1.32
N GLU A 602 0.09 -4.05 1.04
CA GLU A 602 0.81 -4.31 -0.20
C GLU A 602 -0.06 -4.76 -1.37
N ILE A 603 -1.26 -5.25 -1.11
CA ILE A 603 -2.10 -5.87 -2.15
C ILE A 603 -2.37 -4.92 -3.32
N PRO A 604 -2.75 -3.64 -3.13
CA PRO A 604 -2.93 -2.72 -4.25
C PRO A 604 -1.66 -2.55 -5.11
N GLY A 605 -0.49 -2.50 -4.47
CA GLY A 605 0.81 -2.41 -5.13
C GLY A 605 1.16 -3.68 -5.89
N GLN A 606 0.95 -4.85 -5.30
CA GLN A 606 1.21 -6.15 -5.92
C GLN A 606 0.28 -6.42 -7.12
N VAL A 607 -0.98 -5.98 -7.07
CA VAL A 607 -1.95 -6.06 -8.18
C VAL A 607 -1.52 -5.17 -9.34
N THR A 608 -1.29 -3.89 -9.07
CA THR A 608 -0.92 -2.90 -10.10
C THR A 608 0.43 -3.23 -10.73
N SER A 609 1.41 -3.62 -9.93
CA SER A 609 2.74 -4.07 -10.39
C SER A 609 2.63 -5.22 -11.39
N PHE A 610 1.83 -6.25 -11.08
CA PHE A 610 1.64 -7.39 -11.97
C PHE A 610 0.98 -6.98 -13.30
N PHE A 611 -0.20 -6.36 -13.26
CA PHE A 611 -0.95 -6.07 -14.49
C PHE A 611 -0.26 -5.03 -15.38
N ASN A 612 0.37 -4.01 -14.80
CA ASN A 612 1.13 -3.03 -15.58
C ASN A 612 2.41 -3.64 -16.19
N THR A 613 3.12 -4.52 -15.47
CA THR A 613 4.27 -5.26 -16.02
C THR A 613 3.87 -6.15 -17.19
N MET A 614 2.71 -6.81 -17.07
CA MET A 614 2.14 -7.64 -18.15
C MET A 614 1.47 -6.80 -19.25
N LYS A 615 1.42 -5.47 -19.11
CA LYS A 615 0.77 -4.52 -20.04
C LYS A 615 -0.71 -4.84 -20.30
N LEU A 616 -1.40 -5.34 -19.27
CA LEU A 616 -2.83 -5.65 -19.33
C LEU A 616 -3.64 -4.41 -18.97
N LYS A 617 -4.75 -4.21 -19.69
CA LYS A 617 -5.70 -3.12 -19.44
C LYS A 617 -6.86 -3.60 -18.56
N PRO A 618 -7.53 -2.71 -17.81
CA PRO A 618 -8.76 -3.04 -17.11
C PRO A 618 -9.82 -3.61 -18.07
N PRO A 619 -10.60 -4.63 -17.67
CA PRO A 619 -11.54 -5.32 -18.55
C PRO A 619 -12.53 -4.41 -19.29
N HIS A 620 -13.02 -3.36 -18.62
CA HIS A 620 -14.01 -2.42 -19.16
C HIS A 620 -13.47 -1.00 -19.38
N GLY A 621 -12.15 -0.86 -19.54
CA GLY A 621 -11.42 0.40 -19.35
C GLY A 621 -11.70 1.59 -20.29
N ASP A 622 -12.54 1.47 -21.33
CA ASP A 622 -12.72 2.53 -22.34
C ASP A 622 -14.16 2.69 -22.90
N THR A 623 -15.19 2.04 -22.34
CA THR A 623 -16.58 2.32 -22.78
C THR A 623 -17.11 3.58 -22.10
N PRO A 624 -17.41 4.68 -22.84
CA PRO A 624 -18.16 5.79 -22.25
C PRO A 624 -19.50 5.26 -21.77
N VAL A 625 -19.71 5.28 -20.46
CA VAL A 625 -21.04 5.10 -19.88
C VAL A 625 -21.80 6.33 -20.33
N SER A 626 -22.82 6.14 -21.17
CA SER A 626 -23.70 7.22 -21.63
C SER A 626 -24.09 8.10 -20.45
N ASP A 627 -23.75 9.39 -20.52
CA ASP A 627 -24.11 10.36 -19.49
C ASP A 627 -25.61 10.26 -19.19
N PRO A 628 -26.03 10.39 -17.91
CA PRO A 628 -27.43 10.60 -17.61
C PRO A 628 -27.90 11.87 -18.36
N PRO A 629 -29.10 11.85 -18.97
CA PRO A 629 -29.58 13.01 -19.71
C PRO A 629 -29.62 14.22 -18.79
N ALA A 630 -28.86 15.26 -19.13
CA ALA A 630 -28.94 16.54 -18.47
C ALA A 630 -30.39 17.04 -18.54
N SER A 631 -31.05 17.18 -17.39
CA SER A 631 -32.37 17.77 -17.32
C SER A 631 -32.30 19.20 -17.84
N ALA A 632 -32.98 19.46 -18.97
CA ALA A 632 -33.12 20.79 -19.52
C ALA A 632 -33.78 21.73 -18.49
N PRO A 633 -33.36 23.00 -18.42
CA PRO A 633 -34.02 23.97 -17.55
C PRO A 633 -35.49 24.16 -17.97
N PRO A 634 -36.40 24.41 -17.02
CA PRO A 634 -37.81 24.60 -17.33
C PRO A 634 -37.98 25.80 -18.27
N SER A 635 -38.67 25.56 -19.39
CA SER A 635 -39.12 26.60 -20.30
C SER A 635 -40.14 27.49 -19.60
N ASP A 636 -39.85 28.78 -19.49
CA ASP A 636 -40.80 29.81 -19.07
C ASP A 636 -42.09 29.71 -19.89
N LEU A 637 -43.19 29.38 -19.21
CA LEU A 637 -44.54 29.48 -19.75
C LEU A 637 -45.00 30.94 -19.65
N SER A 638 -44.81 31.70 -20.73
CA SER A 638 -45.62 32.88 -21.03
C SER A 638 -46.47 32.60 -22.26
N SER A 639 -47.73 32.20 -22.06
CA SER A 639 -48.90 32.41 -22.94
C SER A 639 -50.15 31.87 -22.26
#